data_AF-A0A7C4FT80-F1
#
_entry.id   AF-A0A7C4FT80-F1
#
_cell.length_a   1.000
_cell.length_b   1.000
_cell.length_c   1.000
_cell.angle_alpha   90.00
_cell.angle_beta   90.00
_cell.angle_gamma   90.00
#
_symmetry.space_group_name_H-M   'P 1'
#
loop_
_entity.id
_entity.type
_entity.pdbx_description
1 polymer ?
#
loop_
_entity_poly.entity_id
_entity_poly.type
_entity_poly.pdbx_seq_one_letter_code
_entity_poly.pdbx_strand_id
1 'polypeptide(L)'
;IIYKMWYTGFDGEHMQIGYANSPDGIHWQKCDQNPVLKIGAWGGYDNSDVWSPSVVFDGSNYKMWFTSYDGNLKIGYANSPDGIHWAKNTSTPALNIGEWGAWDDRGVWSPDVIFDGFEYRMWFTGWNGTNIGIGYATSSDGINWTKPYNKPVLNIGTTGEWDYYYASNASIVLHDKKYKMWYSGCSSDEVYKIGYAVGATRPEIFLSDIFHDFDDVEIGKYVDWEFKINNKGNNDLLINSITSDDKDFMLISSVFDNGSKPVKEHTFSKPYLIQPQGYISIVVRFTRGKEKNYNGSIIIKSNDKNHPEALVQLWMGSKLKYVRPIPDNFRSFDRDLQFGDRNQDVRFLQVILAEEGPSIYPESEINWSINDFTRRAIIEFQRKHKLADSFGYVGSETRKKLTELLNKHRKENYDRVNMVYDAVIGNYRDFLPDDFPPEIVLAIASQETGLFYNFNNELVELREDGNKDNVGRGIMQITTSDYVGAGNRANTSNLVFDCRNLINKDSVYRYYSNTPQGVEANLRDGLYALRDKYNQVKNSKEIKQFDITKQEMHWISAIQRYNTYGKVIFSISGDTDFRNNLNNGVIPDKLMRAFESNNDFRMLSKNATIITEEQNRRWCIIDDSCTYILRRDEGTIYACRAGIPTIYVKNIAEKLRSLKSPILFPKANSKLCNDLADKMDVVYNNSQTITLGCPAELKVYDTDGRMTGSLNSNRLVNNGFDPQKRDGVEEIPNSIYIDEDKTVVLMFPSDKYTYEIIGTGEGVYNLYITNVVNGEMTTFNVVNLPITSKTVHRWTIDWNALYQGEKGIKLQMDSDGDGIFEGAIITDKKLINSIVDPHS
;
A
#
# COMPACT_ATOMS: atom_id res chain seq x y z
N ILE A 1 -36.77 9.44 -29.44
CA ILE A 1 -36.18 8.94 -28.19
C ILE A 1 -36.73 7.53 -27.99
N ILE A 2 -35.89 6.54 -27.68
CA ILE A 2 -36.35 5.18 -27.37
C ILE A 2 -36.01 4.94 -25.91
N TYR A 3 -37.01 4.56 -25.12
CA TYR A 3 -36.85 4.17 -23.72
C TYR A 3 -36.36 2.73 -23.66
N LYS A 4 -35.45 2.46 -22.72
CA LYS A 4 -34.77 1.18 -22.53
C LYS A 4 -34.99 0.72 -21.08
N MET A 5 -35.30 -0.56 -20.88
CA MET A 5 -35.47 -1.18 -19.57
C MET A 5 -34.74 -2.52 -19.55
N TRP A 6 -33.93 -2.73 -18.52
CA TRP A 6 -33.39 -4.03 -18.16
C TRP A 6 -34.13 -4.51 -16.92
N TYR A 7 -34.57 -5.76 -16.90
CA TYR A 7 -35.51 -6.27 -15.89
C TYR A 7 -35.18 -7.70 -15.46
N THR A 8 -35.50 -8.07 -14.22
CA THR A 8 -35.40 -9.46 -13.74
C THR A 8 -36.52 -10.31 -14.33
N GLY A 9 -36.18 -11.44 -14.93
CA GLY A 9 -37.09 -12.52 -15.33
C GLY A 9 -36.76 -13.81 -14.58
N PHE A 10 -37.75 -14.69 -14.46
CA PHE A 10 -37.59 -16.02 -13.87
C PHE A 10 -38.02 -17.07 -14.90
N ASP A 11 -37.15 -18.03 -15.19
CA ASP A 11 -37.40 -19.08 -16.18
C ASP A 11 -38.03 -20.34 -15.57
N GLY A 12 -38.26 -20.35 -14.26
CA GLY A 12 -38.74 -21.51 -13.49
C GLY A 12 -37.66 -22.14 -12.61
N GLU A 13 -36.39 -21.82 -12.87
CA GLU A 13 -35.22 -22.34 -12.14
C GLU A 13 -34.31 -21.22 -11.65
N HIS A 14 -34.02 -20.22 -12.50
CA HIS A 14 -33.07 -19.15 -12.26
C HIS A 14 -33.66 -17.76 -12.53
N MET A 15 -33.24 -16.78 -11.74
CA MET A 15 -33.39 -15.36 -12.05
C MET A 15 -32.33 -14.92 -13.06
N GLN A 16 -32.76 -14.26 -14.13
CA GLN A 16 -31.92 -13.76 -15.21
C GLN A 16 -32.38 -12.37 -15.66
N ILE A 17 -31.58 -11.65 -16.46
CA ILE A 17 -31.89 -10.27 -16.85
C ILE A 17 -32.36 -10.22 -18.29
N GLY A 18 -33.57 -9.72 -18.49
CA GLY A 18 -34.16 -9.39 -19.78
C GLY A 18 -34.01 -7.91 -20.13
N TYR A 19 -34.34 -7.61 -21.38
CA TYR A 19 -34.38 -6.28 -21.98
C TYR A 19 -35.75 -6.05 -22.63
N ALA A 20 -36.26 -4.83 -22.47
CA ALA A 20 -37.44 -4.33 -23.16
C ALA A 20 -37.18 -2.89 -23.63
N ASN A 21 -37.84 -2.51 -24.72
CA ASN A 21 -37.83 -1.14 -25.20
C ASN A 21 -39.24 -0.60 -25.36
N SER A 22 -39.34 0.72 -25.39
CA SER A 22 -40.61 1.42 -25.56
C SER A 22 -40.40 2.74 -26.32
N PRO A 23 -41.27 3.08 -27.29
CA PRO A 23 -41.23 4.38 -27.92
C PRO A 23 -41.84 5.50 -27.05
N ASP A 24 -42.68 5.16 -26.08
CA ASP A 24 -43.45 6.12 -25.26
C ASP A 24 -43.17 6.01 -23.75
N GLY A 25 -42.41 5.01 -23.30
CA GLY A 25 -42.09 4.74 -21.90
C GLY A 25 -43.23 4.10 -21.11
N ILE A 26 -44.36 3.81 -21.75
CA ILE A 26 -45.59 3.28 -21.13
C ILE A 26 -45.88 1.86 -21.66
N HIS A 27 -45.81 1.66 -22.97
CA HIS A 27 -46.05 0.37 -23.60
C HIS A 27 -44.72 -0.28 -23.97
N TRP A 28 -44.43 -1.43 -23.36
CA TRP A 28 -43.13 -2.07 -23.44
C TRP A 28 -43.18 -3.34 -24.30
N GLN A 29 -42.24 -3.44 -25.24
CA GLN A 29 -42.02 -4.66 -26.03
C GLN A 29 -40.78 -5.38 -25.49
N LYS A 30 -40.95 -6.64 -25.10
CA LYS A 30 -39.83 -7.51 -24.69
C LYS A 30 -38.96 -7.84 -25.90
N CYS A 31 -37.64 -7.91 -25.68
CA CYS A 31 -36.69 -8.37 -26.69
C CYS A 31 -36.84 -9.87 -26.95
N ASP A 32 -36.76 -10.27 -28.22
CA ASP A 32 -36.82 -11.69 -28.62
C ASP A 32 -35.56 -12.47 -28.20
N GLN A 33 -34.47 -11.77 -27.87
CA GLN A 33 -33.21 -12.36 -27.40
C GLN A 33 -33.14 -12.53 -25.88
N ASN A 34 -34.26 -12.36 -25.18
CA ASN A 34 -34.30 -12.53 -23.74
C ASN A 34 -34.03 -13.99 -23.32
N PRO A 35 -33.30 -14.21 -22.21
CA PRO A 35 -32.63 -13.20 -21.37
C PRO A 35 -31.30 -12.71 -21.99
N VAL A 36 -31.04 -11.41 -21.86
CA VAL A 36 -29.84 -10.73 -22.39
C VAL A 36 -28.62 -10.84 -21.47
N LEU A 37 -28.83 -11.10 -20.18
CA LEU A 37 -27.78 -11.51 -19.25
C LEU A 37 -28.23 -12.79 -18.53
N LYS A 38 -27.47 -13.86 -18.71
CA LYS A 38 -27.70 -15.17 -18.09
C LYS A 38 -26.81 -15.36 -16.87
N ILE A 39 -27.10 -16.37 -16.07
CA ILE A 39 -26.21 -16.83 -14.99
C ILE A 39 -24.82 -17.18 -15.51
N GLY A 40 -23.84 -17.16 -14.62
CA GLY A 40 -22.45 -17.53 -14.88
C GLY A 40 -22.24 -19.03 -15.06
N ALA A 41 -21.02 -19.40 -15.43
CA ALA A 41 -20.61 -20.80 -15.39
C ALA A 41 -20.55 -21.31 -13.94
N TRP A 42 -20.67 -22.63 -13.76
CA TRP A 42 -20.53 -23.25 -12.45
C TRP A 42 -19.20 -22.85 -11.77
N GLY A 43 -19.26 -22.42 -10.51
CA GLY A 43 -18.12 -21.89 -9.75
C GLY A 43 -17.91 -20.37 -9.84
N GLY A 44 -18.63 -19.67 -10.72
CA GLY A 44 -18.65 -18.20 -10.76
C GLY A 44 -19.49 -17.60 -9.62
N TYR A 45 -19.21 -16.34 -9.25
CA TYR A 45 -19.95 -15.62 -8.21
C TYR A 45 -21.42 -15.31 -8.60
N ASP A 46 -21.76 -15.54 -9.86
CA ASP A 46 -23.05 -15.33 -10.49
C ASP A 46 -23.66 -16.65 -11.04
N ASN A 47 -23.18 -17.80 -10.54
CA ASN A 47 -23.53 -19.13 -11.06
C ASN A 47 -24.96 -19.60 -10.75
N SER A 48 -25.65 -18.97 -9.80
CA SER A 48 -26.97 -19.43 -9.36
C SER A 48 -28.07 -18.51 -9.87
N ASP A 49 -27.93 -17.19 -9.69
CA ASP A 49 -28.94 -16.21 -10.07
C ASP A 49 -28.29 -14.87 -10.42
N VAL A 50 -28.88 -14.14 -11.39
CA VAL A 50 -28.54 -12.75 -11.71
C VAL A 50 -29.79 -11.88 -11.85
N TRP A 51 -29.88 -10.78 -11.09
CA TRP A 51 -31.08 -9.94 -11.05
C TRP A 51 -30.80 -8.50 -10.62
N SER A 52 -31.85 -7.65 -10.59
CA SER A 52 -31.77 -6.25 -10.17
C SER A 52 -30.64 -5.46 -10.88
N PRO A 53 -30.72 -5.29 -12.22
CA PRO A 53 -29.74 -4.48 -12.95
C PRO A 53 -29.87 -2.98 -12.67
N SER A 54 -28.74 -2.28 -12.64
CA SER A 54 -28.64 -0.82 -12.82
C SER A 54 -27.69 -0.52 -13.98
N VAL A 55 -28.12 0.33 -14.91
CA VAL A 55 -27.41 0.57 -16.18
C VAL A 55 -27.15 2.06 -16.39
N VAL A 56 -25.88 2.41 -16.66
CA VAL A 56 -25.44 3.75 -17.03
C VAL A 56 -24.87 3.73 -18.45
N PHE A 57 -25.19 4.76 -19.23
CA PHE A 57 -24.55 5.02 -20.52
C PHE A 57 -23.62 6.23 -20.39
N ASP A 58 -22.33 6.05 -20.62
CA ASP A 58 -21.31 7.11 -20.43
C ASP A 58 -21.07 7.98 -21.68
N GLY A 59 -21.89 7.81 -22.71
CA GLY A 59 -21.74 8.47 -24.02
C GLY A 59 -21.05 7.59 -25.06
N SER A 60 -20.40 6.49 -24.65
CA SER A 60 -19.73 5.55 -25.54
C SER A 60 -20.14 4.10 -25.34
N ASN A 61 -20.42 3.69 -24.10
CA ASN A 61 -20.65 2.29 -23.74
C ASN A 61 -21.75 2.18 -22.67
N TYR A 62 -22.48 1.07 -22.66
CA TYR A 62 -23.37 0.73 -21.55
C TYR A 62 -22.57 -0.02 -20.48
N LYS A 63 -22.78 0.36 -19.23
CA LYS A 63 -22.23 -0.27 -18.03
C LYS A 63 -23.38 -0.74 -17.16
N MET A 64 -23.38 -2.01 -16.77
CA MET A 64 -24.38 -2.63 -15.92
C MET A 64 -23.74 -3.15 -14.64
N TRP A 65 -24.37 -2.83 -13.52
CA TRP A 65 -24.14 -3.48 -12.24
C TRP A 65 -25.38 -4.30 -11.89
N PHE A 66 -25.20 -5.52 -11.40
CA PHE A 66 -26.32 -6.44 -11.16
C PHE A 66 -26.08 -7.26 -9.90
N THR A 67 -27.16 -7.74 -9.28
CA THR A 67 -27.07 -8.72 -8.19
C THR A 67 -26.70 -10.07 -8.74
N SER A 68 -25.81 -10.74 -8.06
CA SER A 68 -25.32 -12.09 -8.33
C SER A 68 -25.41 -12.93 -7.07
N TYR A 69 -25.62 -14.24 -7.24
CA TYR A 69 -25.70 -15.19 -6.14
C TYR A 69 -24.88 -16.45 -6.44
N ASP A 70 -24.07 -16.83 -5.45
CA ASP A 70 -23.27 -18.07 -5.41
C ASP A 70 -23.40 -18.82 -4.07
N GLY A 71 -24.41 -18.46 -3.28
CA GLY A 71 -24.48 -18.76 -1.84
C GLY A 71 -24.32 -17.50 -0.99
N ASN A 72 -23.65 -16.47 -1.51
CA ASN A 72 -23.67 -15.11 -0.96
C ASN A 72 -24.20 -14.12 -2.01
N LEU A 73 -24.84 -13.05 -1.54
CA LEU A 73 -25.30 -11.96 -2.40
C LEU A 73 -24.13 -11.01 -2.67
N LYS A 74 -23.81 -10.79 -3.95
CA LYS A 74 -22.74 -9.89 -4.42
C LYS A 74 -23.22 -9.02 -5.58
N ILE A 75 -22.46 -7.98 -5.92
CA ILE A 75 -22.75 -7.13 -7.08
C ILE A 75 -21.73 -7.38 -8.18
N GLY A 76 -22.20 -7.88 -9.32
CA GLY A 76 -21.43 -8.09 -10.55
C GLY A 76 -21.39 -6.87 -11.46
N TYR A 77 -20.55 -6.95 -12.50
CA TYR A 77 -20.41 -5.92 -13.53
C TYR A 77 -20.39 -6.52 -14.94
N ALA A 78 -21.03 -5.83 -15.87
CA ALA A 78 -20.95 -6.12 -17.29
C ALA A 78 -20.93 -4.83 -18.12
N ASN A 79 -20.32 -4.88 -19.30
CA ASN A 79 -20.37 -3.78 -20.25
C ASN A 79 -20.89 -4.23 -21.63
N SER A 80 -21.49 -3.31 -22.38
CA SER A 80 -22.11 -3.63 -23.66
C SER A 80 -22.12 -2.41 -24.60
N PRO A 81 -21.69 -2.55 -25.85
CA PRO A 81 -21.77 -1.45 -26.82
C PRO A 81 -23.21 -1.18 -27.30
N ASP A 82 -24.12 -2.14 -27.21
CA ASP A 82 -25.49 -2.05 -27.76
C ASP A 82 -26.60 -2.15 -26.69
N GLY A 83 -26.25 -2.60 -25.49
CA GLY A 83 -27.17 -2.83 -24.38
C GLY A 83 -27.90 -4.17 -24.44
N ILE A 84 -27.57 -5.03 -25.40
CA ILE A 84 -28.20 -6.34 -25.63
C ILE A 84 -27.18 -7.47 -25.47
N HIS A 85 -25.97 -7.32 -26.03
CA HIS A 85 -24.89 -8.29 -25.91
C HIS A 85 -23.91 -7.82 -24.83
N TRP A 86 -23.86 -8.54 -23.71
CA TRP A 86 -23.10 -8.14 -22.53
C TRP A 86 -21.84 -8.97 -22.33
N ALA A 87 -20.72 -8.29 -22.06
CA ALA A 87 -19.49 -8.90 -21.59
C ALA A 87 -19.44 -8.78 -20.05
N LYS A 88 -19.59 -9.91 -19.34
CA LYS A 88 -19.50 -9.96 -17.88
C LYS A 88 -18.05 -9.98 -17.41
N ASN A 89 -17.76 -9.29 -16.31
CA ASN A 89 -16.57 -9.57 -15.52
C ASN A 89 -16.84 -10.83 -14.69
N THR A 90 -16.26 -11.96 -15.06
CA THR A 90 -16.51 -13.26 -14.40
C THR A 90 -15.53 -13.58 -13.28
N SER A 91 -14.45 -12.81 -13.13
CA SER A 91 -13.35 -13.13 -12.20
C SER A 91 -13.57 -12.55 -10.81
N THR A 92 -14.12 -11.32 -10.74
CA THR A 92 -14.38 -10.64 -9.47
C THR A 92 -15.70 -9.87 -9.52
N PRO A 93 -16.49 -9.85 -8.42
CA PRO A 93 -17.63 -8.95 -8.31
C PRO A 93 -17.13 -7.49 -8.25
N ALA A 94 -17.93 -6.56 -8.77
CA ALA A 94 -17.64 -5.13 -8.67
C ALA A 94 -17.76 -4.61 -7.24
N LEU A 95 -18.67 -5.16 -6.44
CA LEU A 95 -18.73 -4.91 -5.00
C LEU A 95 -18.94 -6.24 -4.26
N ASN A 96 -18.02 -6.54 -3.35
CA ASN A 96 -18.09 -7.73 -2.49
C ASN A 96 -18.68 -7.39 -1.12
N ILE A 97 -19.04 -8.44 -0.37
CA ILE A 97 -19.47 -8.34 1.03
C ILE A 97 -18.41 -7.64 1.90
N GLY A 98 -18.84 -7.05 3.01
CA GLY A 98 -17.94 -6.42 3.99
C GLY A 98 -17.07 -7.43 4.74
N GLU A 99 -16.05 -6.93 5.44
CA GLU A 99 -15.27 -7.74 6.38
C GLU A 99 -16.17 -8.29 7.50
N TRP A 100 -15.77 -9.40 8.10
CA TRP A 100 -16.54 -10.06 9.17
C TRP A 100 -16.89 -9.08 10.31
N GLY A 101 -18.17 -9.04 10.69
CA GLY A 101 -18.72 -8.13 11.68
C GLY A 101 -19.16 -6.77 11.12
N ALA A 102 -18.94 -6.49 9.83
CA ALA A 102 -19.52 -5.34 9.16
C ALA A 102 -21.05 -5.51 8.99
N TRP A 103 -21.74 -4.39 8.73
CA TRP A 103 -23.20 -4.38 8.57
C TRP A 103 -23.68 -5.01 7.24
N ASP A 104 -22.74 -5.28 6.32
CA ASP A 104 -22.94 -5.87 5.00
C ASP A 104 -22.06 -7.13 4.79
N ASP A 105 -21.67 -7.81 5.88
CA ASP A 105 -20.76 -8.96 5.87
C ASP A 105 -21.40 -10.29 5.42
N ARG A 106 -22.72 -10.34 5.22
CA ARG A 106 -23.45 -11.52 4.72
C ARG A 106 -24.04 -11.35 3.33
N GLY A 107 -24.10 -10.13 2.80
CA GLY A 107 -24.63 -9.92 1.46
C GLY A 107 -24.66 -8.47 1.04
N VAL A 108 -24.40 -8.23 -0.25
CA VAL A 108 -24.62 -6.96 -0.93
C VAL A 108 -25.39 -7.19 -2.25
N TRP A 109 -26.46 -6.44 -2.50
CA TRP A 109 -27.29 -6.62 -3.69
C TRP A 109 -28.10 -5.37 -4.07
N SER A 110 -28.87 -5.48 -5.16
CA SER A 110 -29.73 -4.44 -5.72
C SER A 110 -29.02 -3.09 -5.81
N PRO A 111 -27.97 -2.99 -6.64
CA PRO A 111 -27.27 -1.73 -6.84
C PRO A 111 -28.15 -0.74 -7.59
N ASP A 112 -27.97 0.54 -7.30
CA ASP A 112 -28.43 1.64 -8.14
C ASP A 112 -27.28 2.64 -8.32
N VAL A 113 -26.88 2.86 -9.56
CA VAL A 113 -25.68 3.61 -9.93
C VAL A 113 -26.02 4.83 -10.74
N ILE A 114 -25.45 5.97 -10.36
CA ILE A 114 -25.47 7.21 -11.14
C ILE A 114 -24.05 7.65 -11.47
N PHE A 115 -23.91 8.44 -12.54
CA PHE A 115 -22.65 9.06 -12.94
C PHE A 115 -22.87 10.54 -13.20
N ASP A 116 -22.06 11.41 -12.59
CA ASP A 116 -22.18 12.87 -12.67
C ASP A 116 -21.22 13.54 -13.69
N GLY A 117 -20.48 12.72 -14.44
CA GLY A 117 -19.44 13.18 -15.38
C GLY A 117 -18.02 13.16 -14.82
N PHE A 118 -17.87 12.98 -13.51
CA PHE A 118 -16.57 12.88 -12.83
C PHE A 118 -16.45 11.61 -11.98
N GLU A 119 -17.51 11.20 -11.30
CA GLU A 119 -17.50 10.09 -10.35
C GLU A 119 -18.77 9.22 -10.48
N TYR A 120 -18.61 7.90 -10.35
CA TYR A 120 -19.69 6.95 -10.20
C TYR A 120 -20.08 6.81 -8.72
N ARG A 121 -21.37 6.80 -8.45
CA ARG A 121 -21.94 6.66 -7.10
C ARG A 121 -22.94 5.53 -7.09
N MET A 122 -22.78 4.59 -6.17
CA MET A 122 -23.63 3.40 -6.03
C MET A 122 -24.32 3.41 -4.67
N TRP A 123 -25.62 3.18 -4.67
CA TRP A 123 -26.37 2.75 -3.49
C TRP A 123 -26.65 1.26 -3.64
N PHE A 124 -26.50 0.50 -2.55
CA PHE A 124 -26.68 -0.95 -2.57
C PHE A 124 -27.37 -1.41 -1.30
N THR A 125 -28.03 -2.55 -1.33
CA THR A 125 -28.57 -3.20 -0.13
C THR A 125 -27.47 -4.03 0.53
N GLY A 126 -27.30 -3.93 1.85
CA GLY A 126 -26.34 -4.71 2.63
C GLY A 126 -27.02 -5.45 3.79
N TRP A 127 -26.47 -6.61 4.16
CA TRP A 127 -27.00 -7.48 5.20
C TRP A 127 -25.89 -8.09 6.06
N ASN A 128 -26.15 -8.21 7.36
CA ASN A 128 -25.22 -8.82 8.32
C ASN A 128 -25.73 -10.11 8.98
N GLY A 129 -26.77 -10.74 8.42
CA GLY A 129 -27.42 -11.90 9.03
C GLY A 129 -28.66 -11.55 9.84
N THR A 130 -28.77 -10.30 10.32
CA THR A 130 -29.88 -9.86 11.19
C THR A 130 -30.63 -8.68 10.60
N ASN A 131 -29.92 -7.66 10.12
CA ASN A 131 -30.50 -6.39 9.65
C ASN A 131 -30.18 -6.18 8.17
N ILE A 132 -31.15 -5.64 7.41
CA ILE A 132 -30.98 -5.26 6.00
C ILE A 132 -31.11 -3.74 5.87
N GLY A 133 -30.05 -3.08 5.40
CA GLY A 133 -30.02 -1.63 5.19
C GLY A 133 -29.49 -1.26 3.81
N ILE A 134 -29.46 0.03 3.49
CA ILE A 134 -28.93 0.56 2.23
C ILE A 134 -27.59 1.25 2.49
N GLY A 135 -26.56 0.86 1.76
CA GLY A 135 -25.19 1.37 1.78
C GLY A 135 -24.86 2.28 0.61
N TYR A 136 -23.61 2.76 0.58
CA TYR A 136 -23.11 3.71 -0.40
C TYR A 136 -21.64 3.43 -0.76
N ALA A 137 -21.29 3.54 -2.03
CA ALA A 137 -19.93 3.40 -2.55
C ALA A 137 -19.64 4.40 -3.69
N THR A 138 -18.37 4.75 -3.89
CA THR A 138 -17.91 5.61 -4.99
C THR A 138 -16.80 4.99 -5.84
N SER A 139 -16.67 5.43 -7.08
CA SER A 139 -15.66 4.95 -8.03
C SER A 139 -15.35 5.99 -9.10
N SER A 140 -14.09 6.11 -9.55
CA SER A 140 -13.71 6.98 -10.67
C SER A 140 -13.80 6.28 -12.04
N ASP A 141 -13.79 4.94 -12.07
CA ASP A 141 -13.79 4.13 -13.30
C ASP A 141 -15.05 3.25 -13.48
N GLY A 142 -15.84 3.12 -12.41
CA GLY A 142 -17.04 2.27 -12.33
C GLY A 142 -16.74 0.79 -12.06
N ILE A 143 -15.46 0.44 -11.88
CA ILE A 143 -14.97 -0.92 -11.68
C ILE A 143 -14.43 -1.10 -10.26
N ASN A 144 -13.59 -0.18 -9.80
CA ASN A 144 -12.99 -0.20 -8.46
C ASN A 144 -13.77 0.70 -7.51
N TRP A 145 -14.39 0.12 -6.49
CA TRP A 145 -15.31 0.81 -5.60
C TRP A 145 -14.76 0.96 -4.17
N THR A 146 -14.95 2.16 -3.60
CA THR A 146 -14.62 2.48 -2.21
C THR A 146 -15.90 2.68 -1.41
N LYS A 147 -16.02 2.06 -0.23
CA LYS A 147 -17.13 2.27 0.72
C LYS A 147 -16.70 3.31 1.78
N PRO A 148 -17.05 4.61 1.64
CA PRO A 148 -16.58 5.64 2.57
C PRO A 148 -17.24 5.55 3.96
N TYR A 149 -18.31 4.77 4.11
CA TYR A 149 -19.05 4.60 5.36
C TYR A 149 -19.07 3.14 5.79
N ASN A 150 -18.81 2.89 7.07
CA ASN A 150 -18.86 1.57 7.69
C ASN A 150 -20.24 1.22 8.30
N LYS A 151 -21.29 1.93 7.89
CA LYS A 151 -22.69 1.77 8.33
C LYS A 151 -23.64 2.03 7.16
N PRO A 152 -24.89 1.52 7.18
CA PRO A 152 -25.88 1.85 6.16
C PRO A 152 -26.17 3.35 6.14
N VAL A 153 -26.33 3.92 4.95
CA VAL A 153 -26.80 5.30 4.72
C VAL A 153 -28.32 5.44 4.90
N LEU A 154 -29.06 4.33 4.81
CA LEU A 154 -30.43 4.21 5.31
C LEU A 154 -30.56 2.89 6.08
N ASN A 155 -30.89 2.97 7.36
CA ASN A 155 -31.07 1.80 8.22
C ASN A 155 -32.55 1.41 8.30
N ILE A 156 -32.84 0.23 8.85
CA ILE A 156 -34.20 -0.18 9.22
C ILE A 156 -34.85 0.82 10.18
N GLY A 157 -36.18 0.86 10.17
CA GLY A 157 -36.96 1.63 11.12
C GLY A 157 -36.76 1.14 12.56
N THR A 158 -37.29 1.89 13.52
CA THR A 158 -37.39 1.52 14.93
C THR A 158 -38.61 0.62 15.18
N THR A 159 -38.65 -0.08 16.32
CA THR A 159 -39.71 -1.06 16.62
C THR A 159 -41.10 -0.45 16.50
N GLY A 160 -41.94 -1.03 15.64
CA GLY A 160 -43.29 -0.56 15.34
C GLY A 160 -43.40 0.35 14.12
N GLU A 161 -42.27 0.78 13.53
CA GLU A 161 -42.27 1.46 12.23
C GLU A 161 -42.48 0.47 11.08
N TRP A 162 -42.97 0.99 9.96
CA TRP A 162 -43.42 0.17 8.83
C TRP A 162 -42.28 -0.49 8.06
N ASP A 163 -41.04 -0.08 8.28
CA ASP A 163 -39.79 -0.61 7.71
C ASP A 163 -38.81 -1.12 8.79
N TYR A 164 -39.34 -1.49 9.96
CA TYR A 164 -38.56 -2.03 11.09
C TYR A 164 -37.76 -3.29 10.74
N TYR A 165 -38.26 -4.12 9.83
CA TYR A 165 -37.63 -5.41 9.54
C TYR A 165 -36.57 -5.29 8.45
N TYR A 166 -36.87 -4.58 7.36
CA TYR A 166 -35.95 -4.38 6.23
C TYR A 166 -36.05 -2.97 5.63
N ALA A 167 -34.92 -2.45 5.16
CA ALA A 167 -34.81 -1.32 4.23
C ALA A 167 -33.86 -1.70 3.09
N SER A 168 -34.36 -1.82 1.86
CA SER A 168 -33.64 -2.44 0.73
C SER A 168 -34.04 -1.89 -0.64
N ASN A 169 -33.38 -2.33 -1.70
CA ASN A 169 -33.75 -2.08 -3.11
C ASN A 169 -33.93 -0.58 -3.41
N ALA A 170 -32.88 0.20 -3.17
CA ALA A 170 -32.89 1.63 -3.44
C ALA A 170 -33.01 1.92 -4.94
N SER A 171 -33.73 2.98 -5.29
CA SER A 171 -33.70 3.63 -6.60
C SER A 171 -33.52 5.13 -6.39
N ILE A 172 -32.46 5.69 -6.99
CA ILE A 172 -31.96 7.03 -6.72
C ILE A 172 -32.15 7.89 -7.95
N VAL A 173 -32.75 9.05 -7.75
CA VAL A 173 -32.81 10.11 -8.74
C VAL A 173 -32.21 11.37 -8.14
N LEU A 174 -31.21 11.95 -8.81
CA LEU A 174 -30.75 13.29 -8.48
C LEU A 174 -31.69 14.33 -9.11
N HIS A 175 -32.48 15.01 -8.28
CA HIS A 175 -33.43 16.03 -8.73
C HIS A 175 -33.50 17.18 -7.72
N ASP A 176 -33.49 18.43 -8.19
CA ASP A 176 -33.42 19.65 -7.35
C ASP A 176 -32.28 19.62 -6.32
N LYS A 177 -31.10 19.13 -6.74
CA LYS A 177 -29.93 18.94 -5.85
C LYS A 177 -30.20 17.99 -4.67
N LYS A 178 -31.21 17.12 -4.75
CA LYS A 178 -31.45 16.09 -3.72
C LYS A 178 -31.37 14.72 -4.34
N TYR A 179 -30.72 13.80 -3.65
CA TYR A 179 -30.89 12.37 -3.93
C TYR A 179 -32.27 11.99 -3.41
N LYS A 180 -33.19 11.73 -4.32
CA LYS A 180 -34.51 11.19 -4.02
C LYS A 180 -34.40 9.69 -4.12
N MET A 181 -34.60 9.00 -3.01
CA MET A 181 -34.48 7.56 -2.87
C MET A 181 -35.87 6.96 -2.67
N TRP A 182 -36.28 6.08 -3.57
CA TRP A 182 -37.36 5.14 -3.29
C TRP A 182 -36.74 3.84 -2.82
N TYR A 183 -37.32 3.21 -1.82
CA TYR A 183 -36.79 1.96 -1.26
C TYR A 183 -37.93 1.03 -0.86
N SER A 184 -37.63 -0.25 -0.76
CA SER A 184 -38.55 -1.26 -0.22
C SER A 184 -38.34 -1.38 1.28
N GLY A 185 -39.39 -1.13 2.06
CA GLY A 185 -39.40 -1.35 3.51
C GLY A 185 -40.37 -2.47 3.90
N CYS A 186 -40.10 -3.14 5.01
CA CYS A 186 -40.90 -4.26 5.51
C CYS A 186 -41.19 -4.13 7.02
N SER A 187 -42.43 -4.33 7.42
CA SER A 187 -42.85 -4.32 8.82
C SER A 187 -42.71 -5.70 9.47
N SER A 188 -42.86 -5.78 10.80
CA SER A 188 -42.73 -7.03 11.56
C SER A 188 -43.78 -8.10 11.20
N ASP A 189 -44.84 -7.73 10.50
CA ASP A 189 -45.86 -8.62 9.92
C ASP A 189 -45.60 -8.97 8.45
N GLU A 190 -44.37 -8.74 7.96
CA GLU A 190 -43.87 -9.05 6.62
C GLU A 190 -44.58 -8.33 5.45
N VAL A 191 -45.22 -7.19 5.73
CA VAL A 191 -45.87 -6.38 4.70
C VAL A 191 -44.85 -5.43 4.04
N TYR A 192 -44.53 -5.67 2.78
CA TYR A 192 -43.66 -4.81 1.97
C TYR A 192 -44.38 -3.56 1.47
N LYS A 193 -43.74 -2.40 1.61
CA LYS A 193 -44.21 -1.10 1.10
C LYS A 193 -43.07 -0.34 0.44
N ILE A 194 -43.41 0.61 -0.43
CA ILE A 194 -42.43 1.53 -1.02
C ILE A 194 -42.31 2.74 -0.12
N GLY A 195 -41.12 2.92 0.45
CA GLY A 195 -40.71 4.11 1.16
C GLY A 195 -40.13 5.16 0.23
N TYR A 196 -40.23 6.40 0.68
CA TYR A 196 -39.56 7.53 0.06
C TYR A 196 -38.63 8.16 1.10
N ALA A 197 -37.34 8.06 0.85
CA ALA A 197 -36.32 8.75 1.58
C ALA A 197 -35.77 9.88 0.71
N VAL A 198 -35.53 11.03 1.32
CA VAL A 198 -34.73 12.06 0.68
C VAL A 198 -33.38 11.97 1.32
N GLY A 199 -32.35 11.67 0.52
CA GLY A 199 -30.97 11.74 0.95
C GLY A 199 -30.80 13.08 1.65
N ALA A 200 -30.32 13.02 2.89
CA ALA A 200 -30.13 14.23 3.69
C ALA A 200 -29.37 15.21 2.82
N THR A 201 -29.94 16.39 2.64
CA THR A 201 -29.22 17.44 1.95
C THR A 201 -28.01 17.72 2.83
N ARG A 202 -26.85 17.30 2.35
CA ARG A 202 -25.60 17.42 3.08
C ARG A 202 -24.68 18.33 2.31
N PRO A 203 -24.16 19.36 2.97
CA PRO A 203 -22.99 20.02 2.46
C PRO A 203 -21.81 19.06 2.57
N GLU A 204 -20.94 19.06 1.58
CA GLU A 204 -19.73 18.25 1.57
C GLU A 204 -18.58 19.17 1.24
N ILE A 205 -17.76 19.47 2.25
CA ILE A 205 -16.63 20.36 2.07
C ILE A 205 -15.48 19.62 1.38
N PHE A 206 -14.99 20.20 0.29
CA PHE A 206 -13.82 19.68 -0.43
C PHE A 206 -12.81 20.80 -0.68
N LEU A 207 -11.56 20.57 -0.30
CA LEU A 207 -10.48 21.54 -0.43
C LEU A 207 -9.69 21.26 -1.71
N SER A 208 -9.45 22.27 -2.54
CA SER A 208 -8.63 22.10 -3.76
C SER A 208 -7.18 21.75 -3.45
N ASP A 209 -6.74 22.06 -2.24
CA ASP A 209 -5.45 21.71 -1.70
C ASP A 209 -5.57 21.54 -0.18
N ILE A 210 -4.86 20.57 0.37
CA ILE A 210 -4.86 20.24 1.80
C ILE A 210 -3.50 20.55 2.45
N PHE A 211 -2.52 20.99 1.66
CA PHE A 211 -1.19 21.35 2.14
C PHE A 211 -0.56 22.44 1.27
N HIS A 212 0.08 23.44 1.88
CA HIS A 212 0.86 24.45 1.15
C HIS A 212 2.19 24.80 1.83
N ASP A 213 3.23 24.92 1.01
CA ASP A 213 4.55 25.40 1.41
C ASP A 213 4.75 26.79 0.83
N PHE A 214 4.96 27.79 1.70
CA PHE A 214 5.24 29.17 1.31
C PHE A 214 6.72 29.39 0.99
N ASP A 215 7.49 28.29 0.95
CA ASP A 215 8.88 28.20 0.52
C ASP A 215 9.82 28.95 1.44
N ASP A 216 10.41 30.02 0.95
CA ASP A 216 11.10 31.00 1.75
C ASP A 216 10.31 32.31 1.57
N VAL A 217 10.31 33.22 2.53
CA VAL A 217 9.66 34.54 2.40
C VAL A 217 10.59 35.53 3.04
N GLU A 218 10.83 36.72 2.50
CA GLU A 218 11.77 37.63 3.18
C GLU A 218 11.22 38.08 4.55
N ILE A 219 12.09 38.23 5.54
CA ILE A 219 11.69 38.75 6.85
C ILE A 219 11.07 40.16 6.66
N GLY A 220 9.88 40.34 7.22
CA GLY A 220 9.08 41.55 7.09
C GLY A 220 8.22 41.61 5.82
N LYS A 221 8.31 40.62 4.92
CA LYS A 221 7.45 40.50 3.74
C LYS A 221 6.36 39.47 3.95
N TYR A 222 5.35 39.54 3.09
CA TYR A 222 4.28 38.57 3.02
C TYR A 222 4.12 38.00 1.62
N VAL A 223 3.54 36.81 1.52
CA VAL A 223 3.12 36.14 0.28
C VAL A 223 1.68 35.65 0.45
N ASP A 224 0.94 35.66 -0.65
CA ASP A 224 -0.45 35.22 -0.69
C ASP A 224 -0.54 33.93 -1.52
N TRP A 225 -1.22 32.92 -0.98
CA TRP A 225 -1.55 31.68 -1.68
C TRP A 225 -3.06 31.46 -1.65
N GLU A 226 -3.65 31.10 -2.79
CA GLU A 226 -5.08 30.84 -2.90
C GLU A 226 -5.38 29.33 -2.95
N PHE A 227 -6.36 28.91 -2.16
CA PHE A 227 -7.02 27.62 -2.31
C PHE A 227 -8.55 27.81 -2.34
N LYS A 228 -9.26 26.79 -2.83
CA LYS A 228 -10.72 26.79 -2.94
C LYS A 228 -11.34 25.85 -1.94
N ILE A 229 -12.38 26.35 -1.28
CA ILE A 229 -13.32 25.54 -0.51
C ILE A 229 -14.52 25.29 -1.42
N ASN A 230 -14.71 24.04 -1.81
CA ASN A 230 -15.76 23.60 -2.73
C ASN A 230 -16.87 22.93 -1.93
N ASN A 231 -18.10 23.12 -2.39
CA ASN A 231 -19.21 22.31 -1.94
C ASN A 231 -19.47 21.20 -2.96
N LYS A 232 -18.99 20.00 -2.68
CA LYS A 232 -19.28 18.80 -3.49
C LYS A 232 -20.59 18.14 -3.10
N GLY A 233 -21.17 18.62 -2.00
CA GLY A 233 -22.43 18.13 -1.47
C GLY A 233 -23.60 18.66 -2.28
N ASN A 234 -24.77 18.23 -1.87
CA ASN A 234 -26.03 18.50 -2.55
C ASN A 234 -26.91 19.48 -1.72
N ASN A 235 -26.37 20.02 -0.64
CA ASN A 235 -26.96 21.11 0.15
C ASN A 235 -26.01 22.27 0.30
N ASP A 236 -26.57 23.41 0.67
CA ASP A 236 -25.89 24.61 1.10
C ASP A 236 -24.81 24.33 2.17
N LEU A 237 -23.55 24.49 1.78
CA LEU A 237 -22.39 24.45 2.67
C LEU A 237 -22.24 25.83 3.29
N LEU A 238 -22.47 25.88 4.59
CA LEU A 238 -22.35 27.07 5.40
C LEU A 238 -20.99 27.04 6.09
N ILE A 239 -20.18 28.05 5.83
CA ILE A 239 -18.91 28.26 6.52
C ILE A 239 -19.16 29.23 7.67
N ASN A 240 -18.95 28.75 8.91
CA ASN A 240 -19.17 29.53 10.12
C ASN A 240 -17.97 30.39 10.43
N SER A 241 -16.78 29.79 10.38
CA SER A 241 -15.53 30.48 10.60
C SER A 241 -14.39 29.84 9.82
N ILE A 242 -13.39 30.65 9.51
CA ILE A 242 -12.11 30.19 8.99
C ILE A 242 -11.05 30.79 9.91
N THR A 243 -10.20 29.95 10.47
CA THR A 243 -9.22 30.34 11.49
C THR A 243 -7.87 29.77 11.14
N SER A 244 -6.84 30.60 11.15
CA SER A 244 -5.45 30.14 11.21
C SER A 244 -5.07 29.93 12.68
N ASP A 245 -4.43 28.80 12.99
CA ASP A 245 -3.90 28.55 14.34
C ASP A 245 -2.65 29.42 14.64
N ASP A 246 -1.85 29.72 13.61
CA ASP A 246 -0.66 30.55 13.69
C ASP A 246 -0.92 31.96 13.13
N LYS A 247 -0.48 32.96 13.88
CA LYS A 247 -0.64 34.40 13.58
C LYS A 247 0.14 34.86 12.37
N ASP A 248 1.13 34.07 11.95
CA ASP A 248 2.00 34.39 10.83
C ASP A 248 1.28 34.06 9.50
N PHE A 249 0.20 33.26 9.51
CA PHE A 249 -0.70 33.02 8.37
C PHE A 249 -2.05 33.73 8.57
N MET A 250 -2.32 34.75 7.75
CA MET A 250 -3.50 35.61 7.84
C MET A 250 -4.44 35.33 6.68
N LEU A 251 -5.72 35.14 6.96
CA LEU A 251 -6.74 34.83 5.98
C LEU A 251 -7.27 36.09 5.30
N ILE A 252 -7.48 36.00 4.00
CA ILE A 252 -8.07 37.03 3.15
C ILE A 252 -9.11 36.37 2.25
N SER A 253 -10.27 36.99 2.14
CA SER A 253 -11.21 36.64 1.09
C SER A 253 -12.10 37.82 0.74
N SER A 254 -12.58 37.88 -0.50
CA SER A 254 -13.59 38.85 -0.94
C SER A 254 -14.93 38.65 -0.23
N VAL A 255 -15.13 37.48 0.37
CA VAL A 255 -16.38 37.14 1.05
C VAL A 255 -16.40 37.51 2.53
N PHE A 256 -15.28 37.94 3.11
CA PHE A 256 -15.21 38.32 4.52
C PHE A 256 -15.85 39.69 4.79
N ASP A 257 -16.60 39.80 5.88
CA ASP A 257 -17.32 41.02 6.29
C ASP A 257 -16.39 42.23 6.59
N ASN A 258 -15.07 42.00 6.63
CA ASN A 258 -14.06 42.99 7.00
C ASN A 258 -13.48 43.80 5.83
N GLY A 259 -14.05 43.65 4.62
CA GLY A 259 -13.57 44.31 3.41
C GLY A 259 -12.24 43.76 2.89
N SER A 260 -12.06 42.44 2.96
CA SER A 260 -10.86 41.71 2.52
C SER A 260 -9.56 42.09 3.24
N LYS A 261 -9.68 42.63 4.45
CA LYS A 261 -8.51 42.87 5.29
C LYS A 261 -7.97 41.53 5.82
N PRO A 262 -6.64 41.33 5.89
CA PRO A 262 -6.07 40.12 6.46
C PRO A 262 -6.48 39.95 7.92
N VAL A 263 -6.98 38.77 8.27
CA VAL A 263 -7.40 38.42 9.64
C VAL A 263 -6.91 37.04 10.02
N LYS A 264 -6.50 36.84 11.28
CA LYS A 264 -6.13 35.51 11.77
C LYS A 264 -7.33 34.57 11.78
N GLU A 265 -8.49 35.12 12.08
CA GLU A 265 -9.76 34.42 12.11
C GLU A 265 -10.85 35.30 11.52
N HIS A 266 -11.73 34.68 10.75
CA HIS A 266 -12.96 35.30 10.32
C HIS A 266 -14.12 34.43 10.76
N THR A 267 -14.96 34.96 11.65
CA THR A 267 -16.27 34.38 11.95
C THR A 267 -17.30 35.22 11.22
N PHE A 268 -18.08 34.58 10.35
CA PHE A 268 -19.08 35.30 9.58
C PHE A 268 -20.24 35.71 10.49
N SER A 269 -20.68 36.97 10.38
CA SER A 269 -21.85 37.47 11.14
C SER A 269 -23.13 36.69 10.83
N LYS A 270 -23.21 36.13 9.62
CA LYS A 270 -24.11 35.05 9.20
C LYS A 270 -23.28 34.03 8.40
N PRO A 271 -23.38 32.71 8.64
CA PRO A 271 -22.56 31.72 7.94
C PRO A 271 -22.55 31.92 6.42
N TYR A 272 -21.36 31.87 5.82
CA TYR A 272 -21.22 32.10 4.38
C TYR A 272 -21.72 30.91 3.58
N LEU A 273 -22.57 31.17 2.61
CA LEU A 273 -23.24 30.16 1.82
C LEU A 273 -22.47 29.80 0.54
N ILE A 274 -22.04 28.55 0.44
CA ILE A 274 -21.54 27.94 -0.79
C ILE A 274 -22.61 27.00 -1.33
N GLN A 275 -23.21 27.35 -2.47
CA GLN A 275 -24.19 26.52 -3.15
C GLN A 275 -23.57 25.18 -3.61
N PRO A 276 -24.35 24.09 -3.76
CA PRO A 276 -23.87 22.84 -4.35
C PRO A 276 -23.13 23.05 -5.67
N GLN A 277 -21.97 22.39 -5.82
CA GLN A 277 -20.99 22.56 -6.90
C GLN A 277 -20.34 23.96 -7.00
N GLY A 278 -20.67 24.87 -6.08
CA GLY A 278 -20.02 26.16 -5.93
C GLY A 278 -18.72 26.07 -5.12
N TYR A 279 -18.00 27.18 -5.06
CA TYR A 279 -16.78 27.30 -4.29
C TYR A 279 -16.58 28.73 -3.78
N ILE A 280 -15.74 28.90 -2.76
CA ILE A 280 -15.11 30.18 -2.41
C ILE A 280 -13.60 30.06 -2.52
N SER A 281 -12.97 31.16 -2.91
CA SER A 281 -11.51 31.31 -2.87
C SER A 281 -11.11 31.92 -1.53
N ILE A 282 -10.16 31.26 -0.86
CA ILE A 282 -9.51 31.75 0.34
C ILE A 282 -8.05 31.99 0.00
N VAL A 283 -7.59 33.20 0.28
CA VAL A 283 -6.19 33.57 0.20
C VAL A 283 -5.59 33.50 1.60
N VAL A 284 -4.51 32.76 1.74
CA VAL A 284 -3.68 32.74 2.96
C VAL A 284 -2.47 33.61 2.71
N ARG A 285 -2.38 34.70 3.48
CA ARG A 285 -1.25 35.61 3.53
C ARG A 285 -0.27 35.17 4.62
N PHE A 286 0.84 34.57 4.24
CA PHE A 286 1.92 34.29 5.17
C PHE A 286 2.86 35.50 5.29
N THR A 287 3.14 36.00 6.51
CA THR A 287 4.10 37.07 6.78
C THR A 287 5.26 36.53 7.61
N ARG A 288 6.49 36.57 7.07
CA ARG A 288 7.66 36.12 7.85
C ARG A 288 8.10 37.20 8.82
N GLY A 289 7.80 37.06 10.10
CA GLY A 289 8.25 38.02 11.12
C GLY A 289 9.73 37.95 11.52
N LYS A 290 10.38 36.77 11.47
CA LYS A 290 11.75 36.53 11.94
C LYS A 290 12.36 35.27 11.32
N GLU A 291 13.64 35.02 11.58
CA GLU A 291 14.32 33.80 11.13
C GLU A 291 13.92 32.61 12.01
N LYS A 292 13.01 31.75 11.53
CA LYS A 292 12.62 30.47 12.15
C LYS A 292 11.90 29.60 11.10
N ASN A 293 11.63 28.33 11.43
CA ASN A 293 10.62 27.55 10.71
C ASN A 293 9.22 27.93 11.22
N TYR A 294 8.25 27.86 10.32
CA TYR A 294 6.85 28.21 10.49
C TYR A 294 6.01 27.02 10.07
N ASN A 295 5.09 26.63 10.93
CA ASN A 295 4.10 25.62 10.68
C ASN A 295 2.76 26.16 11.17
N GLY A 296 1.71 25.90 10.42
CA GLY A 296 0.37 26.33 10.79
C GLY A 296 -0.67 25.49 10.10
N SER A 297 -1.91 25.65 10.53
CA SER A 297 -3.07 25.02 9.94
C SER A 297 -4.17 26.06 9.78
N ILE A 298 -4.88 25.99 8.65
CA ILE A 298 -6.17 26.65 8.50
C ILE A 298 -7.27 25.67 8.88
N ILE A 299 -8.10 26.07 9.83
CA ILE A 299 -9.26 25.34 10.32
C ILE A 299 -10.52 26.01 9.76
N ILE A 300 -11.29 25.26 8.98
CA ILE A 300 -12.53 25.73 8.38
C ILE A 300 -13.69 25.06 9.10
N LYS A 301 -14.46 25.84 9.86
CA LYS A 301 -15.65 25.35 10.55
C LYS A 301 -16.85 25.46 9.63
N SER A 302 -17.52 24.34 9.40
CA SER A 302 -18.67 24.29 8.50
C SER A 302 -19.85 23.53 9.10
N ASN A 303 -20.99 23.60 8.42
CA ASN A 303 -22.16 22.77 8.73
C ASN A 303 -22.08 21.35 8.14
N ASP A 304 -20.98 20.95 7.50
CA ASP A 304 -20.72 19.55 7.16
C ASP A 304 -20.49 18.76 8.44
N LYS A 305 -21.45 17.89 8.80
CA LYS A 305 -21.38 17.10 10.03
C LYS A 305 -20.30 16.02 10.00
N ASN A 306 -19.84 15.60 8.83
CA ASN A 306 -18.77 14.61 8.69
C ASN A 306 -17.39 15.26 8.81
N HIS A 307 -17.28 16.49 8.32
CA HIS A 307 -16.09 17.33 8.43
C HIS A 307 -16.45 18.68 9.06
N PRO A 308 -16.85 18.69 10.35
CA PRO A 308 -17.25 19.93 11.02
C PRO A 308 -16.10 20.93 11.09
N GLU A 309 -14.86 20.42 11.01
CA GLU A 309 -13.62 21.16 10.88
C GLU A 309 -12.78 20.53 9.76
N ALA A 310 -12.55 21.26 8.67
CA ALA A 310 -11.63 20.85 7.61
C ALA A 310 -10.28 21.57 7.76
N LEU A 311 -9.18 20.88 7.44
CA LEU A 311 -7.82 21.34 7.71
C LEU A 311 -7.01 21.53 6.43
N VAL A 312 -6.26 22.63 6.37
CA VAL A 312 -5.17 22.85 5.41
C VAL A 312 -3.87 23.01 6.19
N GLN A 313 -2.86 22.19 5.91
CA GLN A 313 -1.55 22.27 6.55
C GLN A 313 -0.66 23.30 5.82
N LEU A 314 0.07 24.13 6.57
CA LEU A 314 0.90 25.22 6.06
C LEU A 314 2.32 25.13 6.58
N TRP A 315 3.30 25.44 5.74
CA TRP A 315 4.71 25.37 6.09
C TRP A 315 5.54 26.51 5.48
N MET A 316 6.57 26.97 6.19
CA MET A 316 7.69 27.77 5.65
C MET A 316 8.93 27.56 6.52
N GLY A 317 10.07 27.11 5.99
CA GLY A 317 11.26 26.91 6.83
C GLY A 317 12.51 26.42 6.12
N SER A 318 13.65 26.56 6.79
CA SER A 318 14.92 26.04 6.31
C SER A 318 14.92 24.51 6.38
N LYS A 319 15.03 23.89 5.19
CA LYS A 319 14.99 22.45 4.89
C LYS A 319 13.61 21.80 4.96
N LEU A 320 12.89 21.87 3.85
CA LEU A 320 12.59 20.61 3.17
C LEU A 320 13.82 20.26 2.33
N LYS A 321 14.63 19.32 2.82
CA LYS A 321 15.66 18.62 2.01
C LYS A 321 15.01 17.68 0.95
N TYR A 322 13.79 18.02 0.54
CA TYR A 322 13.00 17.39 -0.50
C TYR A 322 12.98 18.37 -1.67
N VAL A 323 13.89 18.19 -2.63
CA VAL A 323 13.72 18.83 -3.94
C VAL A 323 12.61 18.05 -4.64
N ARG A 324 11.35 18.47 -4.45
CA ARG A 324 10.21 17.82 -5.13
C ARG A 324 10.39 17.94 -6.65
N PRO A 325 10.09 16.92 -7.45
CA PRO A 325 10.15 17.02 -8.90
C PRO A 325 9.23 18.11 -9.45
N ILE A 326 9.49 18.56 -10.69
CA ILE A 326 8.58 19.46 -11.42
C ILE A 326 7.32 18.66 -11.78
N PRO A 327 6.10 19.08 -11.37
CA PRO A 327 4.86 18.34 -11.63
C PRO A 327 4.61 18.04 -13.11
N ASP A 328 4.03 16.88 -13.43
CA ASP A 328 3.76 16.44 -14.81
C ASP A 328 2.79 17.35 -15.58
N ASN A 329 1.97 18.13 -14.88
CA ASN A 329 1.03 19.09 -15.45
C ASN A 329 1.65 20.46 -15.82
N PHE A 330 2.89 20.79 -15.42
CA PHE A 330 3.51 22.10 -15.68
C PHE A 330 4.14 22.23 -17.08
N ARG A 331 3.40 22.59 -18.13
CA ARG A 331 3.87 22.34 -19.52
C ARG A 331 5.01 23.24 -20.05
N SER A 332 5.14 24.49 -19.61
CA SER A 332 6.11 25.45 -20.16
C SER A 332 6.33 26.67 -19.25
N PHE A 333 7.42 27.40 -19.48
CA PHE A 333 7.68 28.71 -18.87
C PHE A 333 7.01 29.81 -19.68
N ASP A 334 5.77 30.15 -19.32
CA ASP A 334 4.95 31.10 -20.09
C ASP A 334 5.08 32.55 -19.60
N ARG A 335 5.88 32.79 -18.54
CA ARG A 335 6.08 34.10 -17.90
C ARG A 335 7.56 34.51 -17.83
N ASP A 336 7.89 35.74 -18.25
CA ASP A 336 9.25 36.30 -18.12
C ASP A 336 9.66 36.40 -16.64
N LEU A 337 10.93 36.07 -16.34
CA LEU A 337 11.47 36.07 -14.98
C LEU A 337 12.70 36.98 -14.88
N GLN A 338 12.89 37.67 -13.76
CA GLN A 338 13.99 38.60 -13.54
C GLN A 338 14.46 38.60 -12.09
N PHE A 339 15.58 39.26 -11.82
CA PHE A 339 16.09 39.43 -10.46
C PHE A 339 15.00 39.91 -9.48
N GLY A 340 14.88 39.20 -8.35
CA GLY A 340 13.85 39.45 -7.34
C GLY A 340 12.50 38.77 -7.59
N ASP A 341 12.27 38.12 -8.74
CA ASP A 341 11.07 37.30 -8.93
C ASP A 341 11.09 36.09 -7.99
N ARG A 342 9.92 35.81 -7.42
CA ARG A 342 9.71 34.71 -6.47
C ARG A 342 8.40 33.98 -6.72
N ASN A 343 8.45 32.75 -7.23
CA ASN A 343 7.27 31.94 -7.55
C ASN A 343 7.67 30.50 -7.95
N GLN A 344 6.66 29.69 -8.28
CA GLN A 344 6.80 28.31 -8.70
C GLN A 344 7.63 28.13 -9.99
N ASP A 345 7.52 29.05 -10.96
CA ASP A 345 8.35 29.03 -12.16
C ASP A 345 9.82 29.29 -11.81
N VAL A 346 10.12 30.23 -10.90
CA VAL A 346 11.50 30.50 -10.45
C VAL A 346 12.12 29.27 -9.79
N ARG A 347 11.34 28.51 -9.04
CA ARG A 347 11.81 27.25 -8.47
C ARG A 347 12.10 26.21 -9.54
N PHE A 348 11.21 26.04 -10.52
CA PHE A 348 11.46 25.13 -11.62
C PHE A 348 12.67 25.56 -12.46
N LEU A 349 12.86 26.87 -12.62
CA LEU A 349 14.08 27.45 -13.19
C LEU A 349 15.31 27.06 -12.37
N GLN A 350 15.31 27.23 -11.05
CA GLN A 350 16.43 26.88 -10.17
C GLN A 350 16.76 25.38 -10.20
N VAL A 351 15.74 24.52 -10.29
CA VAL A 351 15.91 23.07 -10.51
C VAL A 351 16.69 22.84 -11.82
N ILE A 352 16.26 23.45 -12.92
CA ILE A 352 16.91 23.31 -14.24
C ILE A 352 18.33 23.91 -14.24
N LEU A 353 18.55 25.06 -13.59
CA LEU A 353 19.86 25.69 -13.48
C LEU A 353 20.84 24.86 -12.64
N ALA A 354 20.35 24.21 -11.57
CA ALA A 354 21.15 23.32 -10.74
C ALA A 354 21.57 22.06 -11.51
N GLU A 355 20.68 21.54 -12.36
CA GLU A 355 20.95 20.39 -13.24
C GLU A 355 21.97 20.69 -14.35
N GLU A 356 22.06 21.94 -14.81
CA GLU A 356 23.11 22.39 -15.73
C GLU A 356 24.52 22.34 -15.11
N GLY A 357 24.60 22.03 -13.81
CA GLY A 357 25.79 21.65 -13.08
C GLY A 357 26.46 22.81 -12.36
N PRO A 358 27.46 22.52 -11.50
CA PRO A 358 28.10 23.52 -10.65
C PRO A 358 28.89 24.57 -11.43
N SER A 359 29.17 24.36 -12.73
CA SER A 359 29.73 25.39 -13.61
C SER A 359 28.74 26.52 -13.94
N ILE A 360 27.44 26.24 -13.85
CA ILE A 360 26.35 27.18 -14.10
C ILE A 360 25.75 27.65 -12.78
N TYR A 361 25.40 26.72 -11.90
CA TYR A 361 24.81 27.05 -10.60
C TYR A 361 25.52 26.34 -9.44
N PRO A 362 26.74 26.79 -9.05
CA PRO A 362 27.55 26.16 -8.01
C PRO A 362 26.83 25.94 -6.69
N GLU A 363 25.98 26.88 -6.32
CA GLU A 363 25.26 26.91 -5.05
C GLU A 363 24.07 25.94 -5.04
N SER A 364 23.47 25.66 -6.21
CA SER A 364 22.31 24.78 -6.39
C SER A 364 21.17 25.06 -5.38
N GLU A 365 20.98 26.34 -5.04
CA GLU A 365 19.96 26.77 -4.11
C GLU A 365 18.59 26.75 -4.78
N ILE A 366 17.62 26.09 -4.15
CA ILE A 366 16.24 26.06 -4.60
C ILE A 366 15.40 26.74 -3.52
N ASN A 367 15.39 28.07 -3.58
CA ASN A 367 14.74 28.96 -2.60
C ASN A 367 13.59 29.77 -3.22
N TRP A 368 13.23 29.42 -4.46
CA TRP A 368 12.10 29.95 -5.24
C TRP A 368 12.23 31.43 -5.61
N SER A 369 13.41 32.03 -5.41
CA SER A 369 13.67 33.46 -5.66
C SER A 369 14.91 33.66 -6.53
N ILE A 370 14.84 34.56 -7.53
CA ILE A 370 16.01 34.95 -8.33
C ILE A 370 16.88 35.92 -7.52
N ASN A 371 17.64 35.37 -6.57
CA ASN A 371 18.67 36.06 -5.81
C ASN A 371 19.97 36.24 -6.63
N ASP A 372 21.01 36.85 -6.05
CA ASP A 372 22.26 37.12 -6.79
C ASP A 372 22.93 35.85 -7.32
N PHE A 373 22.83 34.74 -6.59
CA PHE A 373 23.34 33.44 -7.02
C PHE A 373 22.55 32.88 -8.22
N THR A 374 21.22 32.90 -8.14
CA THR A 374 20.33 32.46 -9.22
C THR A 374 20.49 33.35 -10.45
N ARG A 375 20.58 34.67 -10.26
CA ARG A 375 20.80 35.62 -11.36
C ARG A 375 22.12 35.38 -12.05
N ARG A 376 23.21 35.16 -11.29
CA ARG A 376 24.50 34.79 -11.85
C ARG A 376 24.40 33.47 -12.61
N ALA A 377 23.67 32.49 -12.09
CA ALA A 377 23.41 31.24 -12.79
C ALA A 377 22.63 31.44 -14.10
N ILE A 378 21.62 32.31 -14.11
CA ILE A 378 20.89 32.69 -15.34
C ILE A 378 21.85 33.36 -16.35
N ILE A 379 22.73 34.26 -15.89
CA ILE A 379 23.72 34.91 -16.74
C ILE A 379 24.66 33.87 -17.37
N GLU A 380 25.21 32.97 -16.56
CA GLU A 380 26.10 31.91 -17.05
C GLU A 380 25.37 30.93 -17.97
N PHE A 381 24.11 30.60 -17.65
CA PHE A 381 23.24 29.81 -18.50
C PHE A 381 23.01 30.47 -19.87
N GLN A 382 22.69 31.76 -19.90
CA GLN A 382 22.49 32.53 -21.13
C GLN A 382 23.78 32.64 -21.95
N ARG A 383 24.93 32.80 -21.29
CA ARG A 383 26.24 32.79 -21.95
C ARG A 383 26.53 31.42 -22.57
N LYS A 384 26.32 30.34 -21.82
CA LYS A 384 26.51 28.95 -22.29
C LYS A 384 25.65 28.66 -23.52
N HIS A 385 24.39 29.07 -23.50
CA HIS A 385 23.43 28.81 -24.58
C HIS A 385 23.37 29.91 -25.67
N LYS A 386 24.21 30.95 -25.56
CA LYS A 386 24.31 32.09 -26.51
C LYS A 386 22.97 32.77 -26.76
N LEU A 387 22.20 32.98 -25.70
CA LEU A 387 20.86 33.55 -25.77
C LEU A 387 20.92 35.07 -25.87
N ALA A 388 20.02 35.66 -26.67
CA ALA A 388 20.02 37.09 -26.99
C ALA A 388 19.31 37.97 -25.94
N ASP A 389 18.69 37.36 -24.92
CA ASP A 389 18.06 38.11 -23.85
C ASP A 389 19.08 38.87 -23.00
N SER A 390 18.63 39.94 -22.35
CA SER A 390 19.43 40.69 -21.38
C SER A 390 19.97 39.76 -20.28
N PHE A 391 21.26 39.90 -19.95
CA PHE A 391 21.92 39.03 -18.97
C PHE A 391 21.27 39.08 -17.59
N GLY A 392 20.84 37.92 -17.09
CA GLY A 392 20.16 37.75 -15.80
C GLY A 392 18.66 38.02 -15.86
N TYR A 393 18.11 38.23 -17.05
CA TYR A 393 16.68 38.37 -17.34
C TYR A 393 16.22 37.21 -18.22
N VAL A 394 15.28 36.40 -17.73
CA VAL A 394 14.69 35.27 -18.43
C VAL A 394 13.60 35.77 -19.37
N GLY A 395 14.02 36.26 -20.53
CA GLY A 395 13.15 36.72 -21.61
C GLY A 395 12.64 35.59 -22.50
N SER A 396 12.05 35.92 -23.64
CA SER A 396 11.42 34.93 -24.53
C SER A 396 12.37 33.82 -25.00
N GLU A 397 13.64 34.14 -25.29
CA GLU A 397 14.62 33.17 -25.78
C GLU A 397 15.10 32.25 -24.65
N THR A 398 15.27 32.79 -23.44
CA THR A 398 15.63 32.04 -22.24
C THR A 398 14.49 31.15 -21.78
N ARG A 399 13.24 31.63 -21.80
CA ARG A 399 12.05 30.81 -21.51
C ARG A 399 11.87 29.68 -22.50
N LYS A 400 12.06 29.96 -23.79
CA LYS A 400 12.01 28.94 -24.83
C LYS A 400 13.09 27.88 -24.58
N LYS A 401 14.31 28.29 -24.23
CA LYS A 401 15.39 27.33 -23.92
C LYS A 401 15.15 26.56 -22.63
N LEU A 402 14.63 27.19 -21.58
CA LEU A 402 14.26 26.52 -20.33
C LEU A 402 13.09 25.56 -20.53
N THR A 403 12.11 25.91 -21.36
CA THR A 403 11.00 25.02 -21.74
C THR A 403 11.50 23.86 -22.60
N GLU A 404 12.45 24.11 -23.50
CA GLU A 404 13.15 23.06 -24.25
C GLU A 404 13.89 22.11 -23.30
N LEU A 405 14.63 22.64 -22.31
CA LEU A 405 15.35 21.85 -21.30
C LEU A 405 14.41 21.18 -20.30
N LEU A 406 13.27 21.77 -19.96
CA LEU A 406 12.22 21.13 -19.15
C LEU A 406 11.59 19.96 -19.90
N ASN A 407 11.32 20.13 -21.19
CA ASN A 407 10.82 19.06 -22.03
C ASN A 407 11.89 18.01 -22.29
N LYS A 408 13.17 18.41 -22.35
CA LYS A 408 14.33 17.51 -22.33
C LYS A 408 14.41 16.76 -21.00
N HIS A 409 14.30 17.43 -19.85
CA HIS A 409 14.28 16.87 -18.50
C HIS A 409 13.11 15.90 -18.31
N ARG A 410 11.94 16.19 -18.90
CA ARG A 410 10.80 15.26 -18.93
C ARG A 410 11.05 14.07 -19.84
N LYS A 411 11.68 14.31 -20.99
CA LYS A 411 12.25 13.24 -21.79
C LYS A 411 13.32 12.48 -21.03
N GLU A 412 14.03 13.11 -20.09
CA GLU A 412 15.08 12.56 -19.22
C GLU A 412 14.51 11.88 -17.95
N ASN A 413 13.28 12.18 -17.51
CA ASN A 413 12.53 11.43 -16.49
C ASN A 413 11.83 10.23 -17.12
N TYR A 414 11.30 10.40 -18.34
CA TYR A 414 11.09 9.28 -19.25
C TYR A 414 12.40 8.54 -19.51
N ASP A 415 13.56 9.21 -19.55
CA ASP A 415 14.86 8.55 -19.67
C ASP A 415 15.24 7.85 -18.38
N ARG A 416 14.94 8.31 -17.16
CA ARG A 416 15.25 7.55 -15.93
C ARG A 416 14.45 6.27 -15.83
N VAL A 417 13.15 6.33 -16.12
CA VAL A 417 12.33 5.12 -16.18
C VAL A 417 12.74 4.24 -17.37
N ASN A 418 13.09 4.83 -18.52
CA ASN A 418 13.68 4.10 -19.63
C ASN A 418 15.12 3.62 -19.35
N MET A 419 15.89 4.24 -18.47
CA MET A 419 17.28 3.91 -18.12
C MET A 419 17.24 2.76 -17.13
N VAL A 420 16.29 2.78 -16.18
CA VAL A 420 15.99 1.62 -15.35
C VAL A 420 15.51 0.49 -16.23
N TYR A 421 14.59 0.75 -17.15
CA TYR A 421 14.13 -0.26 -18.12
C TYR A 421 15.31 -0.81 -18.95
N ASP A 422 16.09 0.05 -19.60
CA ASP A 422 17.18 -0.32 -20.49
C ASP A 422 18.34 -0.95 -19.73
N ALA A 423 18.64 -0.50 -18.50
CA ALA A 423 19.63 -1.14 -17.63
C ALA A 423 19.15 -2.51 -17.16
N VAL A 424 17.88 -2.66 -16.77
CA VAL A 424 17.31 -3.98 -16.45
C VAL A 424 17.36 -4.88 -17.67
N ILE A 425 16.76 -4.49 -18.79
CA ILE A 425 16.71 -5.29 -20.03
C ILE A 425 18.13 -5.60 -20.55
N GLY A 426 19.05 -4.65 -20.45
CA GLY A 426 20.42 -4.77 -20.93
C GLY A 426 21.31 -5.62 -20.03
N ASN A 427 21.05 -5.69 -18.72
CA ASN A 427 21.94 -6.37 -17.78
C ASN A 427 21.35 -7.63 -17.15
N TYR A 428 20.03 -7.80 -17.02
CA TYR A 428 19.47 -8.85 -16.18
C TYR A 428 19.95 -10.27 -16.55
N ARG A 429 20.18 -10.53 -17.84
CA ARG A 429 20.68 -11.81 -18.36
C ARG A 429 22.12 -12.15 -17.97
N ASP A 430 22.91 -11.16 -17.56
CA ASP A 430 24.25 -11.40 -17.01
C ASP A 430 24.18 -12.04 -15.61
N PHE A 431 23.02 -11.96 -14.95
CA PHE A 431 22.83 -12.35 -13.56
C PHE A 431 21.77 -13.45 -13.40
N LEU A 432 20.73 -13.43 -14.22
CA LEU A 432 19.57 -14.30 -14.13
C LEU A 432 19.41 -15.08 -15.45
N PRO A 433 18.77 -16.26 -15.45
CA PRO A 433 18.55 -17.04 -16.66
C PRO A 433 17.73 -16.29 -17.72
N ASP A 434 17.91 -16.67 -18.99
CA ASP A 434 17.25 -16.00 -20.14
C ASP A 434 15.72 -15.98 -20.05
N ASP A 435 15.13 -16.98 -19.40
CA ASP A 435 13.69 -17.11 -19.22
C ASP A 435 13.15 -16.28 -18.05
N PHE A 436 14.01 -15.70 -17.19
CA PHE A 436 13.59 -14.89 -16.06
C PHE A 436 12.91 -13.58 -16.56
N PRO A 437 11.66 -13.29 -16.16
CA PRO A 437 10.95 -12.11 -16.63
C PRO A 437 11.60 -10.83 -16.12
N PRO A 438 12.10 -9.93 -16.99
CA PRO A 438 12.64 -8.65 -16.54
C PRO A 438 11.58 -7.77 -15.86
N GLU A 439 10.28 -7.97 -16.17
CA GLU A 439 9.17 -7.30 -15.49
C GLU A 439 9.15 -7.54 -13.97
N ILE A 440 9.62 -8.69 -13.49
CA ILE A 440 9.78 -8.96 -12.05
C ILE A 440 10.84 -8.03 -11.45
N VAL A 441 11.96 -7.84 -12.13
CA VAL A 441 13.04 -6.93 -11.68
C VAL A 441 12.54 -5.49 -11.64
N LEU A 442 11.76 -5.07 -12.64
CA LEU A 442 11.13 -3.74 -12.66
C LEU A 442 10.11 -3.55 -11.53
N ALA A 443 9.34 -4.60 -11.21
CA ALA A 443 8.41 -4.57 -10.09
C ALA A 443 9.14 -4.48 -8.73
N ILE A 444 10.24 -5.19 -8.55
CA ILE A 444 11.12 -5.06 -7.37
C ILE A 444 11.67 -3.64 -7.29
N ALA A 445 12.28 -3.11 -8.35
CA ALA A 445 12.78 -1.73 -8.37
C ALA A 445 11.69 -0.71 -8.01
N SER A 446 10.47 -0.90 -8.51
CA SER A 446 9.31 -0.04 -8.20
C SER A 446 8.86 -0.15 -6.74
N GLN A 447 8.90 -1.36 -6.17
CA GLN A 447 8.57 -1.62 -4.77
C GLN A 447 9.59 -0.99 -3.83
N GLU A 448 10.88 -1.22 -4.09
CA GLU A 448 11.99 -0.77 -3.24
C GLU A 448 12.21 0.74 -3.30
N THR A 449 11.95 1.35 -4.45
CA THR A 449 12.01 2.81 -4.60
C THR A 449 10.79 3.48 -3.98
N GLY A 450 9.59 2.89 -4.11
CA GLY A 450 8.33 3.53 -3.76
C GLY A 450 7.88 4.60 -4.78
N LEU A 451 6.56 4.83 -4.89
CA LEU A 451 5.98 5.71 -5.91
C LEU A 451 6.43 7.18 -5.79
N PHE A 452 6.84 7.60 -4.60
CA PHE A 452 7.19 9.00 -4.30
C PHE A 452 8.59 9.41 -4.76
N TYR A 453 9.50 8.45 -4.99
CA TYR A 453 10.92 8.73 -5.20
C TYR A 453 11.35 8.72 -6.68
N ASN A 454 10.43 8.37 -7.60
CA ASN A 454 10.61 8.43 -9.06
C ASN A 454 11.98 7.88 -9.55
N PHE A 455 12.37 6.70 -9.05
CA PHE A 455 13.64 6.02 -9.37
C PHE A 455 14.88 6.89 -9.17
N ASN A 456 14.85 7.78 -8.16
CA ASN A 456 16.00 8.58 -7.79
C ASN A 456 16.97 7.76 -6.94
N ASN A 457 18.11 7.40 -7.56
CA ASN A 457 19.15 6.57 -6.97
C ASN A 457 19.85 7.24 -5.77
N GLU A 458 19.72 8.56 -5.65
CA GLU A 458 20.40 9.39 -4.64
C GLU A 458 19.52 9.70 -3.41
N LEU A 459 18.24 9.31 -3.41
CA LEU A 459 17.25 9.69 -2.38
C LEU A 459 16.65 8.52 -1.58
N VAL A 460 17.12 7.29 -1.79
CA VAL A 460 16.52 6.13 -1.15
C VAL A 460 17.16 5.90 0.24
N GLU A 461 16.50 6.53 1.23
CA GLU A 461 16.69 6.49 2.69
C GLU A 461 17.82 7.36 3.31
N LEU A 462 17.42 8.46 3.97
CA LEU A 462 18.19 9.12 5.03
C LEU A 462 17.38 8.98 6.33
N ARG A 463 17.94 8.32 7.35
CA ARG A 463 17.35 8.28 8.69
C ARG A 463 17.54 9.61 9.43
N GLU A 464 16.58 9.93 10.29
CA GLU A 464 16.57 11.13 11.16
C GLU A 464 17.75 11.19 12.16
N ASP A 465 18.49 10.10 12.35
CA ASP A 465 19.58 10.00 13.32
C ASP A 465 20.94 10.48 12.79
N GLY A 466 21.02 10.87 11.51
CA GLY A 466 22.24 11.42 10.91
C GLY A 466 23.38 10.42 10.72
N ASN A 467 23.13 9.11 10.86
CA ASN A 467 24.16 8.10 10.67
C ASN A 467 24.44 7.85 9.18
N LYS A 468 25.72 7.92 8.77
CA LYS A 468 26.17 7.98 7.37
C LYS A 468 26.38 6.60 6.71
N ASP A 469 26.03 5.51 7.38
CA ASP A 469 26.40 4.16 6.94
C ASP A 469 25.50 3.57 5.85
N ASN A 470 24.34 4.21 5.58
CA ASN A 470 23.29 3.72 4.67
C ASN A 470 23.12 4.47 3.35
N VAL A 471 23.97 5.46 3.05
CA VAL A 471 23.95 6.13 1.74
C VAL A 471 24.48 5.18 0.66
N GLY A 472 23.60 4.33 0.14
CA GLY A 472 23.97 3.37 -0.90
C GLY A 472 23.07 2.20 -1.21
N ARG A 473 21.77 2.30 -0.94
CA ARG A 473 20.83 1.22 -1.29
C ARG A 473 20.03 1.49 -2.57
N GLY A 474 19.94 2.75 -3.01
CA GLY A 474 19.48 3.14 -4.37
C GLY A 474 18.12 2.56 -4.77
N ILE A 475 17.92 2.40 -6.08
CA ILE A 475 16.66 2.00 -6.72
C ILE A 475 16.21 0.59 -6.35
N MET A 476 17.13 -0.38 -6.34
CA MET A 476 16.89 -1.72 -5.81
C MET A 476 17.56 -1.80 -4.45
N GLN A 477 16.77 -1.61 -3.37
CA GLN A 477 17.27 -1.73 -2.00
C GLN A 477 18.07 -3.02 -1.86
N ILE A 478 19.36 -2.87 -1.60
CA ILE A 478 20.29 -3.99 -1.49
C ILE A 478 20.05 -4.61 -0.12
N THR A 479 19.58 -5.86 -0.10
CA THR A 479 19.17 -6.53 1.14
C THR A 479 20.33 -7.13 1.94
N THR A 480 21.55 -7.11 1.37
CA THR A 480 22.79 -7.51 2.03
C THR A 480 23.92 -6.55 1.66
N SER A 481 24.72 -6.12 2.63
CA SER A 481 25.80 -5.15 2.40
C SER A 481 26.92 -5.66 1.48
N ASP A 482 27.01 -6.98 1.27
CA ASP A 482 28.02 -7.64 0.43
C ASP A 482 28.00 -7.21 -1.04
N TYR A 483 26.87 -6.72 -1.56
CA TYR A 483 26.76 -6.28 -2.95
C TYR A 483 26.83 -4.77 -3.12
N VAL A 484 26.96 -4.00 -2.04
CA VAL A 484 27.04 -2.54 -2.15
C VAL A 484 28.33 -2.16 -2.88
N GLY A 485 28.20 -1.67 -4.12
CA GLY A 485 29.32 -1.26 -4.98
C GLY A 485 29.94 -2.38 -5.84
N ALA A 486 29.35 -3.59 -5.89
CA ALA A 486 29.92 -4.75 -6.59
C ALA A 486 29.80 -4.69 -8.14
N GLY A 487 28.84 -3.92 -8.65
CA GLY A 487 28.49 -3.73 -10.05
C GLY A 487 29.35 -2.67 -10.72
N ASN A 488 30.09 -1.92 -9.91
CA ASN A 488 31.04 -0.93 -10.37
C ASN A 488 32.35 -1.63 -10.79
N ARG A 489 32.44 -2.09 -12.05
CA ARG A 489 33.65 -2.73 -12.63
C ARG A 489 34.84 -1.77 -12.83
N ALA A 490 34.93 -0.69 -12.07
CA ALA A 490 35.91 0.35 -12.29
C ALA A 490 37.15 0.10 -11.41
N ASN A 491 38.11 -0.63 -11.99
CA ASN A 491 39.34 -1.08 -11.34
C ASN A 491 40.49 -0.05 -11.47
N THR A 492 40.27 1.21 -11.07
CA THR A 492 41.35 2.22 -11.03
C THR A 492 41.27 3.14 -9.81
N SER A 493 42.42 3.38 -9.19
CA SER A 493 42.62 3.91 -7.83
C SER A 493 42.31 5.40 -7.59
N ASN A 494 41.31 5.97 -8.27
CA ASN A 494 40.95 7.39 -8.17
C ASN A 494 39.43 7.68 -8.05
N LEU A 495 38.57 6.84 -8.62
CA LEU A 495 37.16 7.06 -9.05
C LEU A 495 36.11 7.62 -8.10
N VAL A 496 36.38 7.63 -6.81
CA VAL A 496 35.38 7.85 -5.76
C VAL A 496 35.65 9.16 -5.00
N PHE A 497 36.85 9.72 -5.12
CA PHE A 497 37.18 11.02 -4.57
C PHE A 497 36.57 12.10 -5.51
N ASP A 498 36.87 12.20 -6.81
CA ASP A 498 36.33 11.82 -8.14
C ASP A 498 34.82 11.72 -8.32
N CYS A 499 34.11 11.07 -7.42
CA CYS A 499 32.65 10.90 -7.59
C CYS A 499 31.86 12.22 -7.55
N ARG A 500 32.46 13.28 -7.02
CA ARG A 500 31.96 14.66 -7.16
C ARG A 500 33.03 15.67 -7.56
N ASN A 501 34.28 15.60 -7.07
CA ASN A 501 35.37 16.58 -7.38
C ASN A 501 36.79 16.24 -6.85
N LEU A 502 37.08 15.03 -6.43
CA LEU A 502 38.41 14.58 -5.98
C LEU A 502 38.95 15.29 -4.72
N ILE A 503 38.36 15.04 -3.54
CA ILE A 503 38.99 15.29 -2.21
C ILE A 503 38.68 14.06 -1.27
N ASN A 504 39.38 13.67 -0.18
CA ASN A 504 39.39 12.30 0.52
C ASN A 504 38.17 11.34 0.49
N LYS A 505 38.09 10.15 -0.19
CA LYS A 505 38.78 8.80 -0.34
C LYS A 505 38.38 7.64 0.59
N ASP A 506 37.86 7.88 1.79
CA ASP A 506 37.51 6.78 2.71
C ASP A 506 35.99 6.53 2.88
N SER A 507 35.10 7.25 2.17
CA SER A 507 33.65 7.22 2.45
C SER A 507 32.70 7.14 1.25
N VAL A 508 33.19 6.88 0.02
CA VAL A 508 32.34 7.01 -1.19
C VAL A 508 32.19 5.68 -1.98
N TYR A 509 32.50 4.53 -1.36
CA TYR A 509 32.26 3.19 -1.96
C TYR A 509 30.78 2.77 -2.04
N ARG A 510 29.86 3.60 -1.53
CA ARG A 510 28.44 3.23 -1.40
C ARG A 510 27.49 4.15 -2.16
N TYR A 511 27.93 5.26 -2.75
CA TYR A 511 27.01 6.23 -3.36
C TYR A 511 26.72 5.92 -4.84
N TYR A 512 25.44 5.77 -5.21
CA TYR A 512 25.02 5.68 -6.61
C TYR A 512 24.43 7.02 -7.09
N SER A 513 24.97 7.54 -8.20
CA SER A 513 24.44 8.74 -8.83
C SER A 513 23.22 8.43 -9.72
N ASN A 514 22.49 9.48 -10.10
CA ASN A 514 21.42 9.41 -11.10
C ASN A 514 21.91 9.30 -12.56
N THR A 515 23.21 9.18 -12.81
CA THR A 515 23.73 8.94 -14.18
C THR A 515 23.34 7.56 -14.70
N PRO A 516 23.32 7.31 -16.02
CA PRO A 516 23.03 5.98 -16.57
C PRO A 516 23.92 4.90 -15.96
N GLN A 517 25.21 5.20 -15.81
CA GLN A 517 26.20 4.30 -15.19
C GLN A 517 25.95 4.08 -13.70
N GLY A 518 25.48 5.12 -12.97
CA GLY A 518 25.12 5.01 -11.56
C GLY A 518 23.85 4.18 -11.33
N VAL A 519 22.82 4.40 -12.16
CA VAL A 519 21.58 3.61 -12.19
C VAL A 519 21.88 2.16 -12.54
N GLU A 520 22.67 1.93 -13.59
CA GLU A 520 23.12 0.60 -13.99
C GLU A 520 23.93 -0.09 -12.90
N ALA A 521 24.88 0.61 -12.25
CA ALA A 521 25.66 0.06 -11.14
C ALA A 521 24.77 -0.38 -9.97
N ASN A 522 23.82 0.47 -9.54
CA ASN A 522 22.88 0.10 -8.47
C ASN A 522 22.00 -1.09 -8.85
N LEU A 523 21.46 -1.11 -10.07
CA LEU A 523 20.64 -2.21 -10.55
C LEU A 523 21.43 -3.51 -10.65
N ARG A 524 22.70 -3.46 -11.06
CA ARG A 524 23.59 -4.63 -11.07
C ARG A 524 23.86 -5.14 -9.66
N ASP A 525 23.93 -4.27 -8.66
CA ASP A 525 24.07 -4.65 -7.25
C ASP A 525 22.81 -5.30 -6.69
N GLY A 526 21.64 -4.74 -7.01
CA GLY A 526 20.36 -5.39 -6.76
C GLY A 526 20.22 -6.74 -7.49
N LEU A 527 20.71 -6.84 -8.73
CA LEU A 527 20.72 -8.08 -9.51
C LEU A 527 21.70 -9.12 -8.97
N TYR A 528 22.86 -8.72 -8.42
CA TYR A 528 23.75 -9.64 -7.69
C TYR A 528 23.04 -10.23 -6.47
N ALA A 529 22.37 -9.39 -5.68
CA ALA A 529 21.58 -9.84 -4.54
C ALA A 529 20.48 -10.81 -5.00
N LEU A 530 19.69 -10.43 -6.02
CA LEU A 530 18.60 -11.25 -6.55
C LEU A 530 19.12 -12.57 -7.15
N ARG A 531 20.24 -12.57 -7.86
CA ARG A 531 20.90 -13.79 -8.36
C ARG A 531 21.27 -14.71 -7.21
N ASP A 532 21.86 -14.20 -6.14
CA ASP A 532 22.29 -15.06 -5.05
C ASP A 532 21.08 -15.64 -4.31
N LYS A 533 19.98 -14.88 -4.19
CA LYS A 533 18.69 -15.42 -3.74
C LYS A 533 18.12 -16.47 -4.71
N TYR A 534 18.22 -16.25 -6.02
CA TYR A 534 17.82 -17.20 -7.06
C TYR A 534 18.62 -18.51 -6.96
N ASN A 535 19.94 -18.43 -6.76
CA ASN A 535 20.84 -19.58 -6.63
C ASN A 535 20.73 -20.31 -5.28
N GLN A 536 20.17 -19.64 -4.27
CA GLN A 536 19.81 -20.25 -2.99
C GLN A 536 18.57 -21.14 -3.09
N VAL A 537 17.68 -20.91 -4.07
CA VAL A 537 16.53 -21.79 -4.31
C VAL A 537 17.06 -23.14 -4.81
N LYS A 538 16.94 -24.18 -3.96
CA LYS A 538 17.45 -25.53 -4.28
C LYS A 538 16.40 -26.43 -4.89
N ASN A 539 15.16 -26.31 -4.45
CA ASN A 539 14.10 -27.25 -4.80
C ASN A 539 12.79 -26.51 -5.08
N SER A 540 12.38 -26.53 -6.34
CA SER A 540 11.09 -26.00 -6.78
C SER A 540 10.29 -27.10 -7.48
N LYS A 541 8.98 -27.10 -7.25
CA LYS A 541 8.03 -28.04 -7.83
C LYS A 541 6.89 -27.27 -8.46
N GLU A 542 6.50 -27.67 -9.66
CA GLU A 542 5.36 -27.09 -10.37
C GLU A 542 4.05 -27.30 -9.60
N ILE A 543 3.13 -26.35 -9.75
CA ILE A 543 1.77 -26.39 -9.20
C ILE A 543 0.80 -26.48 -10.38
N LYS A 544 0.60 -27.70 -10.89
CA LYS A 544 -0.21 -27.98 -12.09
C LYS A 544 -1.64 -27.45 -12.01
N GLN A 545 -2.23 -27.47 -10.82
CA GLN A 545 -3.60 -27.01 -10.60
C GLN A 545 -3.79 -25.53 -10.97
N PHE A 546 -2.74 -24.72 -10.79
CA PHE A 546 -2.79 -23.26 -11.00
C PHE A 546 -1.92 -22.81 -12.17
N ASP A 547 -1.53 -23.75 -13.04
CA ASP A 547 -0.65 -23.49 -14.19
C ASP A 547 0.64 -22.74 -13.81
N ILE A 548 1.20 -23.06 -12.63
CA ILE A 548 2.47 -22.50 -12.17
C ILE A 548 3.56 -23.51 -12.46
N THR A 549 4.42 -23.18 -13.42
CA THR A 549 5.53 -24.04 -13.81
C THR A 549 6.57 -24.13 -12.69
N LYS A 550 7.43 -25.15 -12.75
CA LYS A 550 8.58 -25.28 -11.84
C LYS A 550 9.46 -24.04 -11.85
N GLN A 551 9.63 -23.43 -13.03
CA GLN A 551 10.47 -22.26 -13.22
C GLN A 551 9.85 -21.01 -12.58
N GLU A 552 8.55 -20.79 -12.75
CA GLU A 552 7.84 -19.69 -12.09
C GLU A 552 7.85 -19.82 -10.57
N MET A 553 7.68 -21.05 -10.04
CA MET A 553 7.85 -21.28 -8.60
C MET A 553 9.26 -20.96 -8.12
N HIS A 554 10.27 -21.24 -8.94
CA HIS A 554 11.66 -20.86 -8.63
C HIS A 554 11.83 -19.34 -8.59
N TRP A 555 11.21 -18.60 -9.51
CA TRP A 555 11.20 -17.13 -9.51
C TRP A 555 10.53 -16.57 -8.26
N ILE A 556 9.33 -17.05 -7.94
CA ILE A 556 8.57 -16.60 -6.76
C ILE A 556 9.33 -16.89 -5.47
N SER A 557 9.98 -18.06 -5.40
CA SER A 557 10.84 -18.40 -4.26
C SER A 557 12.04 -17.46 -4.13
N ALA A 558 12.64 -17.02 -5.24
CA ALA A 558 13.72 -16.05 -5.23
C ALA A 558 13.23 -14.65 -4.79
N ILE A 559 12.05 -14.21 -5.24
CA ILE A 559 11.44 -12.93 -4.83
C ILE A 559 11.15 -12.93 -3.33
N GLN A 560 10.56 -14.00 -2.81
CA GLN A 560 10.30 -14.16 -1.38
C GLN A 560 11.59 -14.09 -0.53
N ARG A 561 12.72 -14.53 -1.09
CA ARG A 561 14.06 -14.46 -0.49
C ARG A 561 14.73 -13.09 -0.67
N TYR A 562 14.27 -12.27 -1.61
CA TYR A 562 14.87 -10.96 -1.91
C TYR A 562 14.73 -10.02 -0.72
N ASN A 563 13.51 -9.87 -0.21
CA ASN A 563 13.21 -9.04 0.95
C ASN A 563 12.23 -9.79 1.88
N THR A 564 12.76 -10.32 2.98
CA THR A 564 12.12 -11.35 3.82
C THR A 564 11.35 -10.78 5.01
N TYR A 565 11.27 -9.46 5.13
CA TYR A 565 10.77 -8.83 6.35
C TYR A 565 9.30 -9.17 6.62
N GLY A 566 9.03 -9.71 7.83
CA GLY A 566 7.67 -9.73 8.37
C GLY A 566 7.05 -8.31 8.45
N LYS A 567 5.72 -8.23 8.59
CA LYS A 567 5.00 -6.94 8.66
C LYS A 567 5.57 -6.10 9.81
N VAL A 568 6.29 -5.04 9.45
CA VAL A 568 6.85 -4.07 10.39
C VAL A 568 5.71 -3.24 10.98
N ILE A 569 5.62 -3.24 12.30
CA ILE A 569 4.67 -2.46 13.09
C ILE A 569 5.20 -1.02 13.21
N PHE A 570 6.47 -0.90 13.60
CA PHE A 570 7.22 0.35 13.66
C PHE A 570 8.72 0.06 13.70
N SER A 571 9.52 1.11 13.51
CA SER A 571 10.97 1.10 13.72
C SER A 571 11.37 2.11 14.78
N ILE A 572 12.42 1.82 15.53
CA ILE A 572 12.92 2.70 16.58
C ILE A 572 14.45 2.70 16.60
N SER A 573 15.05 3.86 16.88
CA SER A 573 16.51 3.96 17.08
C SER A 573 16.91 3.15 18.33
N GLY A 574 17.81 2.19 18.14
CA GLY A 574 18.32 1.29 19.17
C GLY A 574 19.69 1.70 19.65
N ASP A 575 19.76 2.82 20.39
CA ASP A 575 20.98 3.25 21.07
C ASP A 575 21.52 2.18 22.04
N THR A 576 22.74 2.39 22.55
CA THR A 576 23.42 1.40 23.41
C THR A 576 22.63 1.07 24.67
N ASP A 577 22.02 2.08 25.31
CA ASP A 577 21.24 1.88 26.54
C ASP A 577 19.95 1.13 26.26
N PHE A 578 19.26 1.44 25.15
CA PHE A 578 18.08 0.71 24.70
C PHE A 578 18.40 -0.78 24.50
N ARG A 579 19.51 -1.09 23.83
CA ARG A 579 19.93 -2.49 23.59
C ARG A 579 20.35 -3.21 24.87
N ASN A 580 21.09 -2.55 25.76
CA ASN A 580 21.48 -3.13 27.04
C ASN A 580 20.26 -3.49 27.91
N ASN A 581 19.22 -2.65 27.90
CA ASN A 581 17.96 -2.96 28.58
C ASN A 581 17.30 -4.22 27.99
N LEU A 582 17.15 -4.29 26.66
CA LEU A 582 16.58 -5.48 26.01
C LEU A 582 17.39 -6.74 26.35
N ASN A 583 18.72 -6.68 26.27
CA ASN A 583 19.60 -7.80 26.58
C ASN A 583 19.46 -8.30 28.02
N ASN A 584 19.22 -7.39 28.97
CA ASN A 584 19.01 -7.69 30.39
C ASN A 584 17.58 -8.12 30.74
N GLY A 585 16.71 -8.35 29.75
CA GLY A 585 15.33 -8.76 30.00
C GLY A 585 14.39 -7.60 30.37
N VAL A 586 14.82 -6.35 30.16
CA VAL A 586 14.08 -5.14 30.54
C VAL A 586 13.47 -4.50 29.30
N ILE A 587 12.14 -4.32 29.29
CA ILE A 587 11.43 -3.60 28.21
C ILE A 587 11.64 -2.08 28.39
N PRO A 588 12.30 -1.37 27.46
CA PRO A 588 12.55 0.06 27.61
C PRO A 588 11.26 0.89 27.51
N ASP A 589 11.14 1.98 28.29
CA ASP A 589 9.99 2.91 28.18
C ASP A 589 9.79 3.47 26.78
N LYS A 590 10.89 3.70 26.06
CA LYS A 590 10.89 4.16 24.67
C LYS A 590 10.17 3.16 23.76
N LEU A 591 10.29 1.86 24.04
CA LEU A 591 9.59 0.80 23.31
C LEU A 591 8.11 0.75 23.70
N MET A 592 7.79 0.83 24.99
CA MET A 592 6.40 0.88 25.46
C MET A 592 5.63 2.05 24.82
N ARG A 593 6.22 3.25 24.80
CA ARG A 593 5.62 4.43 24.14
C ARG A 593 5.41 4.24 22.64
N ALA A 594 6.32 3.54 21.96
CA ALA A 594 6.17 3.24 20.54
C ALA A 594 4.95 2.34 20.29
N PHE A 595 4.73 1.33 21.15
CA PHE A 595 3.49 0.53 21.11
C PHE A 595 2.25 1.35 21.45
N GLU A 596 2.30 2.24 22.44
CA GLU A 596 1.18 3.13 22.81
C GLU A 596 0.78 4.10 21.69
N SER A 597 1.76 4.60 20.92
CA SER A 597 1.52 5.54 19.83
C SER A 597 0.94 4.92 18.56
N ASN A 598 0.86 3.58 18.50
CA ASN A 598 0.41 2.87 17.31
C ASN A 598 -1.02 2.34 17.47
N ASN A 599 -2.00 3.09 16.95
CA ASN A 599 -3.44 2.82 17.13
C ASN A 599 -3.93 1.50 16.50
N ASP A 600 -3.15 0.89 15.60
CA ASP A 600 -3.51 -0.36 14.92
C ASP A 600 -3.11 -1.61 15.71
N PHE A 601 -2.35 -1.45 16.81
CA PHE A 601 -1.82 -2.56 17.61
C PHE A 601 -2.06 -2.34 19.11
N ARG A 602 -2.14 -3.44 19.86
CA ARG A 602 -2.46 -3.40 21.30
C ARG A 602 -1.25 -2.93 22.12
N MET A 603 -1.53 -2.20 23.20
CA MET A 603 -0.54 -1.94 24.26
C MET A 603 0.01 -3.26 24.79
N LEU A 604 1.32 -3.31 25.04
CA LEU A 604 1.94 -4.42 25.76
C LEU A 604 1.33 -4.55 27.16
N SER A 605 1.01 -5.76 27.59
CA SER A 605 0.53 -5.97 28.95
C SER A 605 1.66 -5.75 29.97
N LYS A 606 1.28 -5.52 31.23
CA LYS A 606 2.25 -5.41 32.34
C LYS A 606 3.03 -6.70 32.59
N ASN A 607 2.55 -7.82 32.06
CA ASN A 607 3.20 -9.13 32.20
C ASN A 607 4.07 -9.47 30.98
N ALA A 608 4.21 -8.55 30.02
CA ALA A 608 5.06 -8.78 28.87
C ALA A 608 6.50 -9.04 29.31
N THR A 609 7.09 -10.11 28.79
CA THR A 609 8.47 -10.51 29.06
C THR A 609 9.26 -10.47 27.76
N ILE A 610 10.58 -10.28 27.86
CA ILE A 610 11.46 -10.32 26.70
C ILE A 610 12.49 -11.44 26.85
N ILE A 611 12.64 -12.23 25.79
CA ILE A 611 13.68 -13.25 25.66
C ILE A 611 14.75 -12.71 24.71
N THR A 612 16.01 -12.80 25.15
CA THR A 612 17.18 -12.27 24.45
C THR A 612 17.85 -13.36 23.61
N GLU A 613 18.04 -13.08 22.32
CA GLU A 613 18.91 -13.85 21.41
C GLU A 613 19.85 -12.90 20.66
N GLU A 614 20.69 -12.17 21.40
CA GLU A 614 21.59 -11.17 20.81
C GLU A 614 22.53 -11.76 19.75
N GLN A 615 22.95 -13.02 19.91
CA GLN A 615 23.78 -13.73 18.92
C GLN A 615 23.10 -13.81 17.54
N ASN A 616 21.76 -13.84 17.50
CA ASN A 616 20.95 -13.86 16.29
C ASN A 616 20.38 -12.46 15.92
N ARG A 617 20.87 -11.38 16.56
CA ARG A 617 20.39 -9.99 16.38
C ARG A 617 18.89 -9.82 16.58
N ARG A 618 18.31 -10.61 17.50
CA ARG A 618 16.85 -10.74 17.68
C ARG A 618 16.48 -10.74 19.17
N TRP A 619 15.29 -10.21 19.47
CA TRP A 619 14.61 -10.40 20.75
C TRP A 619 13.14 -10.79 20.52
N CYS A 620 12.57 -11.56 21.43
CA CYS A 620 11.15 -11.91 21.41
C CYS A 620 10.44 -11.31 22.62
N ILE A 621 9.45 -10.46 22.39
CA ILE A 621 8.54 -9.99 23.45
C ILE A 621 7.33 -10.92 23.48
N ILE A 622 7.15 -11.61 24.59
CA ILE A 622 6.01 -12.46 24.87
C ILE A 622 5.01 -11.64 25.66
N ASP A 623 3.83 -11.45 25.08
CA ASP A 623 2.69 -10.75 25.70
C ASP A 623 1.50 -11.73 25.82
N ASP A 624 0.51 -11.40 26.65
CA ASP A 624 -0.59 -12.30 27.04
C ASP A 624 -1.42 -12.83 25.85
N SER A 625 -1.31 -12.21 24.67
CA SER A 625 -2.08 -12.57 23.47
C SER A 625 -1.26 -12.74 22.19
N CYS A 626 0.02 -12.36 22.16
CA CYS A 626 0.85 -12.31 20.95
C CYS A 626 2.36 -12.34 21.29
N THR A 627 3.18 -12.75 20.33
CA THR A 627 4.64 -12.55 20.39
C THR A 627 5.05 -11.50 19.37
N TYR A 628 5.89 -10.56 19.79
CA TYR A 628 6.53 -9.58 18.92
C TYR A 628 8.00 -9.94 18.74
N ILE A 629 8.49 -9.85 17.51
CA ILE A 629 9.88 -10.08 17.16
C ILE A 629 10.53 -8.73 16.95
N LEU A 630 11.54 -8.44 17.75
CA LEU A 630 12.41 -7.29 17.55
C LEU A 630 13.65 -7.75 16.81
N ARG A 631 13.95 -7.13 15.69
CA ARG A 631 15.18 -7.39 14.92
C ARG A 631 16.05 -6.16 14.87
N ARG A 632 17.35 -6.36 14.93
CA ARG A 632 18.34 -5.29 14.74
C ARG A 632 18.86 -5.30 13.32
N ASP A 633 18.77 -4.16 12.67
CA ASP A 633 19.47 -3.89 11.42
C ASP A 633 20.12 -2.50 11.49
N GLU A 634 21.46 -2.49 11.37
CA GLU A 634 22.30 -1.29 11.34
C GLU A 634 21.99 -0.20 12.40
N GLY A 635 21.65 -0.62 13.63
CA GLY A 635 21.39 0.28 14.76
C GLY A 635 19.92 0.68 14.94
N THR A 636 19.06 0.27 14.01
CA THR A 636 17.60 0.38 14.13
C THR A 636 17.02 -0.93 14.59
N ILE A 637 16.03 -0.85 15.47
CA ILE A 637 15.22 -1.98 15.89
C ILE A 637 13.88 -1.91 15.15
N TYR A 638 13.51 -2.99 14.48
CA TYR A 638 12.20 -3.16 13.86
C TYR A 638 11.35 -4.10 14.70
N ALA A 639 10.12 -3.70 15.00
CA ALA A 639 9.15 -4.55 15.68
C ALA A 639 8.23 -5.21 14.64
N CYS A 640 8.17 -6.54 14.65
CA CYS A 640 7.30 -7.35 13.79
C CYS A 640 6.38 -8.21 14.67
N ARG A 641 5.20 -8.58 14.16
CA ARG A 641 4.29 -9.51 14.85
C ARG A 641 4.54 -10.94 14.36
N ALA A 642 4.76 -11.88 15.28
CA ALA A 642 4.91 -13.29 14.94
C ALA A 642 3.60 -13.88 14.39
N GLY A 643 3.70 -14.84 13.47
CA GLY A 643 2.54 -15.51 12.87
C GLY A 643 1.77 -14.66 11.84
N ILE A 644 2.36 -13.58 11.31
CA ILE A 644 1.83 -12.89 10.14
C ILE A 644 2.61 -13.35 8.90
N PRO A 645 1.95 -13.89 7.86
CA PRO A 645 2.61 -14.24 6.61
C PRO A 645 3.33 -13.03 5.99
N THR A 646 4.51 -13.24 5.42
CA THR A 646 5.27 -12.20 4.72
C THR A 646 4.49 -11.68 3.51
N ILE A 647 4.34 -10.36 3.39
CA ILE A 647 3.53 -9.73 2.32
C ILE A 647 4.33 -9.35 1.07
N TYR A 648 5.63 -9.64 1.03
CA TYR A 648 6.51 -9.11 -0.01
C TYR A 648 6.12 -9.60 -1.42
N VAL A 649 5.88 -10.91 -1.59
CA VAL A 649 5.39 -11.47 -2.87
C VAL A 649 4.08 -10.81 -3.31
N LYS A 650 3.16 -10.54 -2.37
CA LYS A 650 1.91 -9.83 -2.64
C LYS A 650 2.15 -8.38 -3.09
N ASN A 651 3.07 -7.65 -2.44
CA ASN A 651 3.42 -6.29 -2.85
C ASN A 651 4.01 -6.27 -4.26
N ILE A 652 4.85 -7.24 -4.61
CA ILE A 652 5.40 -7.38 -5.97
C ILE A 652 4.28 -7.66 -6.99
N ALA A 653 3.29 -8.50 -6.65
CA ALA A 653 2.11 -8.71 -7.49
C ALA A 653 1.34 -7.40 -7.76
N GLU A 654 1.14 -6.56 -6.73
CA GLU A 654 0.52 -5.24 -6.88
C GLU A 654 1.34 -4.29 -7.78
N LYS A 655 2.68 -4.32 -7.67
CA LYS A 655 3.57 -3.55 -8.55
C LYS A 655 3.54 -4.05 -9.99
N LEU A 656 3.48 -5.35 -10.22
CA LEU A 656 3.34 -5.92 -11.56
C LEU A 656 2.05 -5.43 -12.25
N ARG A 657 0.92 -5.39 -11.54
CA ARG A 657 -0.37 -4.90 -12.08
C ARG A 657 -0.35 -3.42 -12.46
N SER A 658 0.40 -2.61 -11.71
CA SER A 658 0.53 -1.17 -11.97
C SER A 658 1.72 -0.81 -12.87
N LEU A 659 2.54 -1.80 -13.27
CA LEU A 659 3.80 -1.60 -13.98
C LEU A 659 3.60 -0.95 -15.35
N LYS A 660 2.59 -1.42 -16.11
CA LYS A 660 2.23 -0.85 -17.41
C LYS A 660 1.29 0.34 -17.22
N SER A 661 1.88 1.45 -16.80
CA SER A 661 1.26 2.78 -16.81
C SER A 661 1.89 3.61 -17.94
N PRO A 662 1.16 4.58 -18.53
CA PRO A 662 1.76 5.56 -19.45
C PRO A 662 2.98 6.29 -18.87
N ILE A 663 3.13 6.28 -17.53
CA ILE A 663 4.14 7.06 -16.80
C ILE A 663 5.28 6.18 -16.26
N LEU A 664 5.02 4.90 -15.96
CA LEU A 664 6.03 3.97 -15.45
C LEU A 664 6.70 3.22 -16.61
N PHE A 665 6.38 1.96 -16.86
CA PHE A 665 7.03 1.17 -17.91
C PHE A 665 6.06 0.88 -19.06
N PRO A 666 5.86 1.81 -20.02
CA PRO A 666 4.89 1.63 -21.11
C PRO A 666 5.24 0.43 -22.02
N LYS A 667 6.51 0.02 -22.03
CA LYS A 667 7.02 -1.15 -22.77
C LYS A 667 6.87 -2.48 -22.02
N ALA A 668 6.42 -2.48 -20.77
CA ALA A 668 6.21 -3.72 -20.01
C ALA A 668 5.06 -4.55 -20.61
N ASN A 669 5.21 -5.86 -20.57
CA ASN A 669 4.19 -6.77 -21.08
C ASN A 669 3.04 -6.93 -20.07
N SER A 670 1.98 -6.11 -20.20
CA SER A 670 0.79 -6.20 -19.32
C SER A 670 0.22 -7.60 -19.14
N LYS A 671 0.20 -8.41 -20.20
CA LYS A 671 -0.40 -9.75 -20.12
C LYS A 671 0.45 -10.64 -19.22
N LEU A 672 1.77 -10.62 -19.42
CA LEU A 672 2.73 -11.33 -18.59
C LEU A 672 2.72 -10.79 -17.14
N CYS A 673 2.68 -9.46 -16.95
CA CYS A 673 2.60 -8.86 -15.62
C CYS A 673 1.37 -9.33 -14.85
N ASN A 674 0.19 -9.30 -15.47
CA ASN A 674 -1.04 -9.74 -14.83
C ASN A 674 -1.01 -11.24 -14.52
N ASP A 675 -0.54 -12.06 -15.46
CA ASP A 675 -0.40 -13.51 -15.27
C ASP A 675 0.53 -13.86 -14.09
N LEU A 676 1.73 -13.24 -14.04
CA LEU A 676 2.66 -13.43 -12.94
C LEU A 676 2.12 -12.90 -11.61
N ALA A 677 1.43 -11.75 -11.62
CA ALA A 677 0.81 -11.19 -10.42
C ALA A 677 -0.29 -12.10 -9.85
N ASP A 678 -1.13 -12.66 -10.72
CA ASP A 678 -2.18 -13.59 -10.32
C ASP A 678 -1.56 -14.87 -9.73
N LYS A 679 -0.52 -15.43 -10.35
CA LYS A 679 0.22 -16.59 -9.82
C LYS A 679 0.86 -16.32 -8.46
N MET A 680 1.46 -15.13 -8.27
CA MET A 680 2.03 -14.70 -6.99
C MET A 680 0.97 -14.56 -5.89
N ASP A 681 -0.20 -14.01 -6.21
CA ASP A 681 -1.32 -13.95 -5.27
C ASP A 681 -1.81 -15.33 -4.89
N VAL A 682 -1.90 -16.28 -5.84
CA VAL A 682 -2.28 -17.67 -5.52
C VAL A 682 -1.24 -18.31 -4.60
N VAL A 683 0.07 -18.11 -4.83
CA VAL A 683 1.12 -18.59 -3.92
C VAL A 683 0.95 -18.02 -2.52
N TYR A 684 0.78 -16.69 -2.40
CA TYR A 684 0.58 -16.03 -1.10
C TYR A 684 -0.65 -16.57 -0.37
N ASN A 685 -1.76 -16.70 -1.09
CA ASN A 685 -3.04 -17.19 -0.58
C ASN A 685 -3.07 -18.69 -0.26
N ASN A 686 -2.01 -19.44 -0.62
CA ASN A 686 -1.87 -20.87 -0.36
C ASN A 686 -0.47 -21.14 0.23
N SER A 687 -0.18 -20.56 1.37
CA SER A 687 1.13 -20.64 2.03
C SER A 687 1.00 -21.00 3.49
N GLN A 688 2.08 -21.52 4.08
CA GLN A 688 2.18 -21.73 5.52
C GLN A 688 3.42 -21.03 6.05
N THR A 689 3.26 -20.24 7.09
CA THR A 689 4.35 -19.54 7.78
C THR A 689 4.51 -20.11 9.18
N ILE A 690 5.70 -20.58 9.51
CA ILE A 690 6.06 -21.14 10.80
C ILE A 690 7.10 -20.24 11.45
N THR A 691 6.73 -19.54 12.50
CA THR A 691 7.61 -18.61 13.21
C THR A 691 7.87 -19.13 14.62
N LEU A 692 9.14 -19.38 14.93
CA LEU A 692 9.59 -19.86 16.23
C LEU A 692 10.10 -18.70 17.09
N GLY A 693 9.63 -18.62 18.33
CA GLY A 693 10.21 -17.80 19.40
C GLY A 693 11.36 -18.49 20.13
N CYS A 694 12.16 -17.71 20.83
CA CYS A 694 13.37 -18.13 21.55
C CYS A 694 13.06 -18.96 22.81
N PRO A 695 13.97 -19.78 23.38
CA PRO A 695 15.32 -20.15 22.92
C PRO A 695 15.36 -21.56 22.28
N ALA A 696 15.12 -21.65 20.97
CA ALA A 696 15.10 -22.92 20.26
C ALA A 696 15.41 -22.80 18.76
N GLU A 697 15.75 -23.93 18.15
CA GLU A 697 15.89 -24.09 16.71
C GLU A 697 14.66 -24.77 16.10
N LEU A 698 14.28 -24.36 14.90
CA LEU A 698 13.15 -24.89 14.14
C LEU A 698 13.65 -25.77 12.99
N LYS A 699 13.18 -27.01 12.90
CA LYS A 699 13.33 -27.87 11.72
C LYS A 699 11.97 -28.39 11.29
N VAL A 700 11.64 -28.27 10.01
CA VAL A 700 10.38 -28.77 9.43
C VAL A 700 10.70 -29.87 8.44
N TYR A 701 10.03 -31.01 8.54
CA TYR A 701 10.23 -32.17 7.68
C TYR A 701 8.97 -32.50 6.88
N ASP A 702 9.14 -32.89 5.62
CA ASP A 702 8.09 -33.51 4.80
C ASP A 702 8.06 -35.05 5.00
N THR A 703 7.12 -35.74 4.36
CA THR A 703 7.00 -37.21 4.52
C THR A 703 8.11 -38.00 3.81
N ASP A 704 8.81 -37.38 2.88
CA ASP A 704 9.99 -37.95 2.21
C ASP A 704 11.27 -37.77 3.04
N GLY A 705 11.19 -37.09 4.19
CA GLY A 705 12.32 -36.83 5.10
C GLY A 705 13.19 -35.63 4.68
N ARG A 706 12.75 -34.82 3.72
CA ARG A 706 13.40 -33.55 3.37
C ARG A 706 13.15 -32.52 4.46
N MET A 707 14.03 -31.54 4.62
CA MET A 707 13.99 -30.60 5.75
C MET A 707 14.23 -29.15 5.34
N THR A 708 13.45 -28.24 5.92
CA THR A 708 13.68 -26.79 5.86
C THR A 708 13.66 -26.20 7.28
N GLY A 709 14.68 -25.41 7.62
CA GLY A 709 14.86 -24.86 8.97
C GLY A 709 16.32 -24.60 9.31
N SER A 710 16.61 -24.52 10.60
CA SER A 710 17.96 -24.33 11.15
C SER A 710 18.87 -25.51 10.81
N LEU A 711 20.08 -25.22 10.32
CA LEU A 711 21.10 -26.19 9.96
C LEU A 711 22.26 -26.12 10.99
N ASN A 712 22.21 -26.96 12.03
CA ASN A 712 23.26 -27.27 13.02
C ASN A 712 24.23 -26.14 13.44
N SER A 713 24.02 -25.61 14.65
CA SER A 713 24.87 -24.64 15.37
C SER A 713 26.19 -25.17 15.96
N ASN A 714 26.66 -26.38 15.64
CA ASN A 714 27.75 -27.04 16.39
C ASN A 714 28.91 -27.66 15.57
N ARG A 715 29.52 -26.91 14.64
CA ARG A 715 30.91 -27.19 14.18
C ARG A 715 31.72 -25.90 14.02
N LEU A 716 32.24 -25.38 15.14
CA LEU A 716 33.43 -24.52 15.10
C LEU A 716 34.63 -25.41 14.74
N VAL A 717 35.11 -25.30 13.50
CA VAL A 717 36.47 -25.73 13.15
C VAL A 717 37.22 -24.47 12.74
N ASN A 718 38.35 -24.23 13.40
CA ASN A 718 39.27 -23.14 13.07
C ASN A 718 39.61 -23.20 11.57
N ASN A 719 39.41 -22.06 10.89
CA ASN A 719 39.60 -21.79 9.45
C ASN A 719 38.37 -21.98 8.56
N GLY A 720 37.53 -20.94 8.50
CA GLY A 720 36.64 -20.65 7.38
C GLY A 720 35.23 -21.25 7.52
N PHE A 721 34.25 -20.38 7.77
CA PHE A 721 32.84 -20.69 7.61
C PHE A 721 32.53 -20.78 6.10
N ASP A 722 32.07 -21.94 5.63
CA ASP A 722 31.52 -22.11 4.28
C ASP A 722 30.00 -22.35 4.39
N PRO A 723 29.16 -21.32 4.15
CA PRO A 723 27.70 -21.45 4.24
C PRO A 723 27.10 -22.38 3.17
N GLN A 724 27.89 -22.98 2.27
CA GLN A 724 27.39 -23.82 1.17
C GLN A 724 27.45 -25.33 1.41
N LYS A 725 28.04 -25.83 2.51
CA LYS A 725 28.05 -27.28 2.78
C LYS A 725 26.88 -27.70 3.66
N ARG A 726 25.77 -28.03 3.00
CA ARG A 726 24.64 -28.77 3.60
C ARG A 726 25.04 -30.23 3.76
N ASP A 727 25.18 -30.71 4.99
CA ASP A 727 25.42 -32.13 5.26
C ASP A 727 24.17 -32.95 4.91
N GLY A 728 24.10 -33.46 3.67
CA GLY A 728 23.29 -34.64 3.28
C GLY A 728 21.75 -34.56 3.30
N VAL A 729 21.12 -33.47 3.75
CA VAL A 729 19.64 -33.34 3.82
C VAL A 729 19.10 -32.47 2.68
N GLU A 730 18.15 -33.00 1.90
CA GLU A 730 17.46 -32.29 0.82
C GLU A 730 16.45 -31.26 1.40
N GLU A 731 16.31 -30.09 0.77
CA GLU A 731 15.36 -29.04 1.19
C GLU A 731 13.94 -29.36 0.69
N ILE A 732 12.92 -29.05 1.50
CA ILE A 732 11.52 -29.22 1.10
C ILE A 732 11.25 -28.37 -0.15
N PRO A 733 10.62 -28.92 -1.21
CA PRO A 733 10.27 -28.14 -2.39
C PRO A 733 9.43 -26.90 -2.05
N ASN A 734 9.67 -25.80 -2.76
CA ASN A 734 8.92 -24.55 -2.61
C ASN A 734 8.92 -23.99 -1.18
N SER A 735 10.05 -24.10 -0.48
CA SER A 735 10.19 -23.60 0.90
C SER A 735 11.38 -22.64 1.08
N ILE A 736 11.36 -21.91 2.19
CA ILE A 736 12.41 -20.97 2.61
C ILE A 736 12.52 -20.98 4.13
N TYR A 737 13.75 -20.91 4.63
CA TYR A 737 14.05 -20.53 6.00
C TYR A 737 14.65 -19.13 6.05
N ILE A 738 14.03 -18.26 6.85
CA ILE A 738 14.46 -16.89 7.14
C ILE A 738 15.07 -16.92 8.53
N ASP A 739 16.41 -16.90 8.59
CA ASP A 739 17.14 -17.09 9.84
C ASP A 739 16.91 -15.94 10.83
N GLU A 740 16.84 -14.69 10.34
CA GLU A 740 16.65 -13.49 11.19
C GLU A 740 15.32 -13.52 11.95
N ASP A 741 14.26 -14.03 11.33
CA ASP A 741 12.92 -14.13 11.91
C ASP A 741 12.65 -15.55 12.47
N LYS A 742 13.64 -16.47 12.39
CA LYS A 742 13.50 -17.92 12.64
C LYS A 742 12.20 -18.47 12.07
N THR A 743 11.94 -18.12 10.80
CA THR A 743 10.67 -18.36 10.14
C THR A 743 10.85 -19.29 8.95
N VAL A 744 10.09 -20.37 8.90
CA VAL A 744 9.95 -21.20 7.69
C VAL A 744 8.71 -20.74 6.93
N VAL A 745 8.82 -20.52 5.63
CA VAL A 745 7.66 -20.32 4.75
C VAL A 745 7.60 -21.50 3.78
N LEU A 746 6.46 -22.19 3.76
CA LEU A 746 6.12 -23.23 2.80
C LEU A 746 5.14 -22.63 1.79
N MET A 747 5.49 -22.60 0.52
CA MET A 747 4.62 -22.15 -0.57
C MET A 747 3.90 -23.38 -1.15
N PHE A 748 2.57 -23.35 -1.15
CA PHE A 748 1.72 -24.51 -1.46
C PHE A 748 2.05 -25.75 -0.62
N PRO A 749 1.88 -25.68 0.71
CA PRO A 749 2.03 -26.84 1.58
C PRO A 749 1.03 -27.93 1.14
N SER A 750 1.54 -29.11 0.78
CA SER A 750 0.73 -30.22 0.23
C SER A 750 0.95 -31.55 0.94
N ASP A 751 1.85 -31.58 1.92
CA ASP A 751 2.21 -32.78 2.67
C ASP A 751 1.83 -32.68 4.16
N LYS A 752 1.94 -33.79 4.88
CA LYS A 752 1.90 -33.81 6.34
C LYS A 752 3.28 -33.48 6.87
N TYR A 753 3.42 -32.27 7.41
CA TYR A 753 4.69 -31.81 7.95
C TYR A 753 4.87 -32.21 9.42
N THR A 754 6.13 -32.50 9.76
CA THR A 754 6.59 -32.66 11.13
C THR A 754 7.44 -31.47 11.51
N TYR A 755 7.14 -30.84 12.64
CA TYR A 755 7.86 -29.66 13.13
C TYR A 755 8.65 -30.05 14.38
N GLU A 756 9.98 -30.03 14.30
CA GLU A 756 10.87 -30.28 15.43
C GLU A 756 11.42 -28.97 15.98
N ILE A 757 11.18 -28.77 17.28
CA ILE A 757 11.71 -27.66 18.05
C ILE A 757 12.80 -28.22 18.97
N ILE A 758 14.03 -27.76 18.77
CA ILE A 758 15.21 -28.28 19.47
C ILE A 758 15.71 -27.20 20.42
N GLY A 759 15.77 -27.52 21.71
CA GLY A 759 16.21 -26.57 22.72
C GLY A 759 17.70 -26.26 22.60
N THR A 760 18.03 -24.97 22.53
CA THR A 760 19.41 -24.48 22.53
C THR A 760 19.86 -23.98 23.89
N GLY A 761 18.92 -23.80 24.82
CA GLY A 761 19.16 -23.39 26.20
C GLY A 761 17.95 -23.74 27.08
N GLU A 762 18.02 -23.35 28.35
CA GLU A 762 16.90 -23.46 29.28
C GLU A 762 15.96 -22.25 29.14
N GLY A 763 14.66 -22.49 29.03
CA GLY A 763 13.67 -21.43 28.97
C GLY A 763 12.29 -21.92 28.55
N VAL A 764 11.52 -21.02 27.93
CA VAL A 764 10.23 -21.32 27.30
C VAL A 764 10.25 -20.82 25.87
N TYR A 765 9.60 -21.51 24.94
CA TYR A 765 9.44 -21.05 23.57
C TYR A 765 7.97 -20.86 23.19
N ASN A 766 7.77 -20.02 22.17
CA ASN A 766 6.48 -19.84 21.50
C ASN A 766 6.59 -20.30 20.06
N LEU A 767 5.51 -20.87 19.51
CA LEU A 767 5.48 -21.33 18.12
C LEU A 767 4.20 -20.84 17.47
N TYR A 768 4.33 -20.23 16.30
CA TYR A 768 3.22 -19.74 15.49
C TYR A 768 3.25 -20.47 14.16
N ILE A 769 2.22 -21.25 13.85
CA ILE A 769 2.04 -21.90 12.56
C ILE A 769 0.77 -21.35 11.92
N THR A 770 0.94 -20.48 10.94
CA THR A 770 -0.14 -19.85 10.20
C THR A 770 -0.30 -20.51 8.85
N ASN A 771 -1.44 -21.15 8.62
CA ASN A 771 -1.83 -21.72 7.34
C ASN A 771 -2.76 -20.75 6.62
N VAL A 772 -2.45 -20.40 5.39
CA VAL A 772 -3.27 -19.59 4.49
C VAL A 772 -3.80 -20.51 3.40
N VAL A 773 -5.12 -20.62 3.29
CA VAL A 773 -5.78 -21.44 2.26
C VAL A 773 -6.81 -20.57 1.57
N ASN A 774 -6.66 -20.37 0.26
CA ASN A 774 -7.48 -19.44 -0.52
C ASN A 774 -7.62 -18.04 0.10
N GLY A 775 -6.56 -17.56 0.78
CA GLY A 775 -6.51 -16.26 1.44
C GLY A 775 -7.07 -16.24 2.87
N GLU A 776 -7.74 -17.30 3.31
CA GLU A 776 -8.20 -17.43 4.70
C GLU A 776 -7.05 -17.89 5.60
N MET A 777 -6.80 -17.16 6.69
CA MET A 777 -5.71 -17.45 7.61
C MET A 777 -6.20 -18.21 8.84
N THR A 778 -5.56 -19.33 9.15
CA THR A 778 -5.74 -20.06 10.41
C THR A 778 -4.40 -20.20 11.10
N THR A 779 -4.32 -19.79 12.37
CA THR A 779 -3.07 -19.85 13.14
C THR A 779 -3.20 -20.80 14.32
N PHE A 780 -2.28 -21.76 14.40
CA PHE A 780 -2.00 -22.55 15.60
C PHE A 780 -0.89 -21.88 16.40
N ASN A 781 -1.08 -21.76 17.71
CA ASN A 781 -0.14 -21.07 18.61
C ASN A 781 0.22 -21.97 19.79
N VAL A 782 1.51 -22.04 20.09
CA VAL A 782 2.06 -22.56 21.35
C VAL A 782 2.63 -21.38 22.12
N VAL A 783 2.29 -21.28 23.40
CA VAL A 783 2.74 -20.17 24.26
C VAL A 783 3.33 -20.73 25.55
N ASN A 784 4.55 -20.28 25.87
CA ASN A 784 5.29 -20.56 27.09
C ASN A 784 5.54 -22.06 27.34
N LEU A 785 5.85 -22.84 26.31
CA LEU A 785 6.18 -24.25 26.53
C LEU A 785 7.65 -24.40 26.98
N PRO A 786 7.93 -25.04 28.13
CA PRO A 786 9.30 -25.20 28.62
C PRO A 786 10.18 -25.97 27.66
N ILE A 787 11.46 -25.63 27.57
CA ILE A 787 12.45 -26.38 26.79
C ILE A 787 13.82 -26.31 27.46
N THR A 788 14.61 -27.38 27.37
CA THR A 788 15.99 -27.40 27.84
C THR A 788 16.94 -27.76 26.71
N SER A 789 18.24 -27.55 26.90
CA SER A 789 19.24 -27.90 25.90
C SER A 789 19.14 -29.38 25.54
N LYS A 790 19.08 -29.70 24.24
CA LYS A 790 18.92 -31.06 23.67
C LYS A 790 17.52 -31.67 23.73
N THR A 791 16.58 -31.08 24.46
CA THR A 791 15.16 -31.49 24.38
C THR A 791 14.65 -31.31 22.96
N VAL A 792 13.92 -32.31 22.44
CA VAL A 792 13.27 -32.25 21.13
C VAL A 792 11.75 -32.35 21.30
N HIS A 793 11.05 -31.31 20.86
CA HIS A 793 9.60 -31.35 20.73
C HIS A 793 9.20 -31.56 19.28
N ARG A 794 8.49 -32.65 19.02
CA ARG A 794 8.02 -33.00 17.68
C ARG A 794 6.52 -32.79 17.58
N TRP A 795 6.11 -31.91 16.68
CA TRP A 795 4.72 -31.60 16.38
C TRP A 795 4.29 -32.18 15.05
N THR A 796 3.06 -32.68 15.00
CA THR A 796 2.37 -33.01 13.74
C THR A 796 0.96 -32.41 13.81
N ILE A 797 0.51 -31.85 12.69
CA ILE A 797 -0.78 -31.14 12.60
C ILE A 797 -1.59 -31.70 11.43
N ASP A 798 -2.77 -32.22 11.75
CA ASP A 798 -3.81 -32.56 10.79
C ASP A 798 -4.77 -31.37 10.64
N TRP A 799 -4.49 -30.52 9.64
CA TRP A 799 -5.29 -29.33 9.36
C TRP A 799 -6.74 -29.65 9.03
N ASN A 800 -7.00 -30.77 8.35
CA ASN A 800 -8.37 -31.17 8.00
C ASN A 800 -9.18 -31.49 9.25
N ALA A 801 -8.60 -32.24 10.20
CA ALA A 801 -9.21 -32.50 11.50
C ALA A 801 -9.48 -31.17 12.24
N LEU A 802 -8.51 -30.24 12.26
CA LEU A 802 -8.71 -28.94 12.88
C LEU A 802 -9.80 -28.10 12.20
N TYR A 803 -9.92 -28.12 10.87
CA TYR A 803 -10.99 -27.43 10.15
C TYR A 803 -12.37 -28.00 10.48
N GLN A 804 -12.45 -29.30 10.77
CA GLN A 804 -13.67 -29.99 11.21
C GLN A 804 -13.93 -29.86 12.72
N GLY A 805 -13.03 -29.21 13.48
CA GLY A 805 -13.16 -29.03 14.93
C GLY A 805 -12.74 -30.25 15.75
N GLU A 806 -12.05 -31.22 15.13
CA GLU A 806 -11.53 -32.43 15.77
C GLU A 806 -10.12 -32.22 16.36
N LYS A 807 -9.64 -33.20 17.13
CA LYS A 807 -8.27 -33.21 17.67
C LYS A 807 -7.28 -33.53 16.54
N GLY A 808 -6.66 -32.50 15.98
CA GLY A 808 -5.70 -32.63 14.88
C GLY A 808 -4.23 -32.46 15.28
N ILE A 809 -3.90 -32.11 16.52
CA ILE A 809 -2.52 -31.80 16.93
C ILE A 809 -1.95 -32.93 17.76
N LYS A 810 -0.75 -33.37 17.41
CA LYS A 810 0.03 -34.34 18.21
C LYS A 810 1.42 -33.76 18.52
N LEU A 811 1.77 -33.79 19.80
CA LEU A 811 3.07 -33.42 20.35
C LEU A 811 3.75 -34.67 20.92
N GLN A 812 5.01 -34.90 20.56
CA GLN A 812 5.88 -35.90 21.18
C GLN A 812 7.09 -35.18 21.76
N MET A 813 7.52 -35.58 22.95
CA MET A 813 8.68 -35.00 23.63
C MET A 813 9.76 -36.07 23.78
N ASP A 814 10.99 -35.67 23.51
CA ASP A 814 12.23 -36.36 23.86
C ASP A 814 12.94 -35.40 24.83
N SER A 815 12.69 -35.62 26.12
CA SER A 815 12.99 -34.68 27.20
C SER A 815 14.47 -34.73 27.56
N ASP A 816 15.09 -35.92 27.49
CA ASP A 816 16.49 -36.14 27.81
C ASP A 816 17.45 -36.08 26.61
N GLY A 817 16.91 -36.01 25.39
CA GLY A 817 17.66 -35.88 24.15
C GLY A 817 18.39 -37.17 23.74
N ASP A 818 17.94 -38.33 24.21
CA ASP A 818 18.51 -39.63 23.88
C ASP A 818 18.03 -40.18 22.52
N GLY A 819 17.07 -39.50 21.88
CA GLY A 819 16.47 -39.86 20.60
C GLY A 819 15.20 -40.73 20.73
N ILE A 820 14.75 -41.04 21.94
CA ILE A 820 13.56 -41.81 22.26
C ILE A 820 12.49 -40.88 22.81
N PHE A 821 11.32 -40.85 22.16
CA PHE A 821 10.21 -40.00 22.60
C PHE A 821 9.44 -40.68 23.75
N GLU A 822 9.33 -40.02 24.91
CA GLU A 822 8.80 -40.62 26.14
C GLU A 822 7.24 -40.62 26.22
N GLY A 823 6.55 -39.93 25.32
CA GLY A 823 5.09 -39.86 25.28
C GLY A 823 4.51 -39.07 24.10
N ALA A 824 3.17 -39.09 23.94
CA ALA A 824 2.46 -38.30 22.94
C ALA A 824 1.18 -37.65 23.49
N ILE A 825 1.08 -36.33 23.36
CA ILE A 825 -0.12 -35.54 23.71
C ILE A 825 -0.92 -35.28 22.43
N ILE A 826 -2.24 -35.55 22.45
CA ILE A 826 -3.16 -35.27 21.33
C ILE A 826 -4.20 -34.24 21.75
N THR A 827 -4.26 -33.10 21.06
CA THR A 827 -5.11 -31.94 21.42
C THR A 827 -5.78 -31.26 20.22
N ASP A 828 -6.67 -30.31 20.51
CA ASP A 828 -7.33 -29.38 19.57
C ASP A 828 -6.56 -28.05 19.43
N LYS A 829 -7.19 -27.01 18.84
CA LYS A 829 -6.58 -25.74 18.40
C LYS A 829 -5.85 -24.90 19.46
N LYS A 830 -5.83 -25.25 20.75
CA LYS A 830 -5.07 -24.52 21.79
C LYS A 830 -4.42 -25.44 22.82
N LEU A 831 -3.10 -25.28 23.00
CA LEU A 831 -2.36 -25.78 24.17
C LEU A 831 -1.93 -24.56 24.98
N ILE A 832 -2.62 -24.29 26.08
CA ILE A 832 -2.23 -23.32 27.11
C ILE A 832 -1.71 -24.13 28.30
N ASN A 833 -0.67 -23.63 28.96
CA ASN A 833 0.14 -24.27 30.02
C ASN A 833 -0.62 -24.90 31.21
N SER A 834 -1.95 -24.90 31.25
CA SER A 834 -2.75 -25.50 32.32
C SER A 834 -2.96 -27.02 32.19
N ILE A 835 -2.30 -27.72 31.24
CA ILE A 835 -2.54 -29.16 31.00
C ILE A 835 -1.25 -30.03 31.01
N VAL A 836 -0.05 -29.44 31.09
CA VAL A 836 1.20 -30.24 31.11
C VAL A 836 1.77 -30.20 32.52
N ASP A 837 1.46 -31.22 33.32
CA ASP A 837 2.22 -31.54 34.53
C ASP A 837 3.56 -32.16 34.08
N PRO A 838 4.73 -31.60 34.46
CA PRO A 838 6.02 -32.19 34.14
C PRO A 838 6.26 -33.57 34.80
N HIS A 839 5.28 -34.11 35.53
CA HIS A 839 5.31 -35.43 36.16
C HIS A 839 4.19 -36.41 35.71
N SER A 840 3.46 -36.14 34.62
CA SER A 840 2.41 -37.07 34.12
C SER A 840 2.81 -37.85 32.86
#